data_AF-A0A3N9N4F6-F1
#
_entry.id   AF-A0A3N9N4F6-F1
#
_cell.length_a   1.000
_cell.length_b   1.000
_cell.length_c   1.000
_cell.angle_alpha   90.00
_cell.angle_beta   90.00
_cell.angle_gamma   90.00
#
_symmetry.space_group_name_H-M   'P 1'
#
loop_
_entity.id
_entity.type
_entity.pdbx_description
1 polymer ?
#
loop_
_entity_poly.entity_id
_entity_poly.type
_entity_poly.pdbx_seq_one_letter_code
_entity_poly.pdbx_strand_id
1 'polypeptide(L)'
;MKLLSRFSFLFLCAAILWSFTGVAQADSDYTEYKMLRNNYELGNPFTADAKARFELLNERFGAVREGTLDGNGGPDNYGYHFIDNMNGDTATYNWIELRDDVNAVWPDFGGPDDAGIIVPLNFFFPFYGVFHDEIRINSNGLIEFETTVSGWSNQCLPAPGLEGPAVFGFWDDLHMSYGGHGENTDNTIAYRDFGSYIVIQFDQIGHNGVGTPPTDSFTFEIILYSDGKIKFQYQEVEYDEYADSQTIGIQANAFGPSLQYACDANGTQVTNNRAVWFYLTNRGYLWGTITDEFGDPLPYVGVNLEGTEMYAHSDGAGEYFFPTIPIGQYNVHASLLGYEIGAAEGVSVVEGTPTTADIILDWLPSVRIPSTHAPVAITDLDTITASITTDISVYINAVGVRIDNLQHTYVDDLGLWLESPWGERISLSFRHGGSGENYVDTEFDDLAVRSLANGQAPFMGRFQPEEPLAPLAGQSSAGEWKLIVYDHANQDEGTLVNWSLILVGELTASGAVTGQITSAGAQPIEGAVVQAPGIGMATLTDATGHYSLELPPGTWDVRVSAFGYCDYTNENVAVQNNGTTPWNYTMQLADGEADVTTIDEEGIAGTTITTTFNFENTGFCDLDWSALSTSSGWLSVSPNSGTVVNGQPQEITVTMNATALSTGTYTGTITISSEGYSSPEIINVTLDLAEANGETPAQRPERFALRGNFPNPFNATTEIRYDVAKATHVTLTVYNLLGQEVRTLLDGFMEAGSHTAYWDGRNTAGTDLSTGIYIIQMQAENRRFTGKSMLIR
;
A
#
# COMPACT_ATOMS: atom_id res chain seq x y z
N MET A 1 6.81 13.31 81.89
CA MET A 1 5.59 13.21 81.05
C MET A 1 5.81 14.15 79.86
N LYS A 2 6.91 14.05 79.11
CA LYS A 2 7.45 13.01 78.19
C LYS A 2 6.73 12.97 76.81
N LEU A 3 7.47 13.45 75.81
CA LEU A 3 7.37 13.28 74.34
C LEU A 3 6.21 14.03 73.64
N LEU A 4 6.36 14.97 72.69
CA LEU A 4 7.36 15.23 71.63
C LEU A 4 7.59 14.03 70.67
N SER A 5 7.28 14.27 69.39
CA SER A 5 7.49 13.44 68.18
C SER A 5 6.38 12.45 67.79
N ARG A 6 6.18 12.35 66.46
CA ARG A 6 5.35 11.40 65.67
C ARG A 6 3.97 11.90 65.22
N PHE A 7 3.96 12.83 64.26
CA PHE A 7 3.17 12.72 63.02
C PHE A 7 3.84 13.50 61.86
N SER A 8 5.17 13.48 61.87
CA SER A 8 6.04 13.81 60.73
C SER A 8 7.17 12.78 60.77
N PHE A 9 7.40 12.12 59.64
CA PHE A 9 8.34 11.01 59.36
C PHE A 9 7.92 9.57 59.73
N LEU A 10 8.19 8.67 58.76
CA LEU A 10 7.87 7.23 58.59
C LEU A 10 6.47 6.99 58.00
N PHE A 11 6.30 6.69 56.72
CA PHE A 11 7.16 6.06 55.69
C PHE A 11 6.87 6.76 54.35
N LEU A 12 7.80 7.20 53.50
CA LEU A 12 9.14 6.71 53.17
C LEU A 12 9.19 5.19 53.03
N CYS A 13 8.31 4.63 52.19
CA CYS A 13 8.46 3.35 51.45
C CYS A 13 7.36 3.17 50.38
N ALA A 14 7.01 4.22 49.65
CA ALA A 14 6.29 4.09 48.37
C ALA A 14 6.91 5.00 47.28
N ALA A 15 8.14 5.44 47.52
CA ALA A 15 9.05 5.99 46.52
C ALA A 15 10.21 4.99 46.44
N ILE A 16 10.17 4.16 45.40
CA ILE A 16 11.09 3.12 44.90
C ILE A 16 10.23 1.89 44.57
N LEU A 17 9.46 2.03 43.50
CA LEU A 17 8.94 1.01 42.57
C LEU A 17 7.83 1.71 41.79
N TRP A 18 8.21 2.20 40.61
CA TRP A 18 7.42 2.53 39.41
C TRP A 18 8.18 3.62 38.64
N SER A 19 9.21 3.15 37.95
CA SER A 19 9.87 3.81 36.83
C SER A 19 9.72 2.86 35.65
N PHE A 20 9.41 3.40 34.46
CA PHE A 20 9.02 2.78 33.17
C PHE A 20 7.50 2.68 32.95
N THR A 21 6.88 3.68 32.29
CA THR A 21 6.64 3.81 30.83
C THR A 21 5.88 5.13 30.57
N GLY A 22 6.19 5.85 29.47
CA GLY A 22 5.86 7.27 29.22
C GLY A 22 4.40 7.69 29.02
N VAL A 23 3.42 6.89 29.43
CA VAL A 23 1.98 7.14 29.19
C VAL A 23 1.41 8.21 30.14
N ALA A 24 1.82 8.23 31.41
CA ALA A 24 1.26 9.16 32.40
C ALA A 24 1.71 10.63 32.22
N GLN A 25 2.80 10.87 31.49
CA GLN A 25 3.33 12.22 31.27
C GLN A 25 2.65 12.94 30.10
N ALA A 26 2.14 12.17 29.11
CA ALA A 26 1.40 12.72 27.97
C ALA A 26 0.03 13.28 28.40
N ASP A 27 -0.69 12.61 29.30
CA ASP A 27 -1.99 13.07 29.84
C ASP A 27 -1.87 14.37 30.65
N SER A 28 -0.79 14.51 31.43
CA SER A 28 -0.55 15.73 32.20
C SER A 28 -0.17 16.92 31.32
N ASP A 29 0.64 16.68 30.28
CA ASP A 29 1.11 17.72 29.36
C ASP A 29 -0.04 18.24 28.45
N TYR A 30 -0.97 17.38 28.02
CA TYR A 30 -2.13 17.79 27.24
C TYR A 30 -3.17 18.56 28.06
N THR A 31 -3.39 18.15 29.32
CA THR A 31 -4.25 18.89 30.26
C THR A 31 -3.66 20.28 30.58
N GLU A 32 -2.33 20.36 30.76
CA GLU A 32 -1.60 21.62 30.95
C GLU A 32 -1.69 22.51 29.69
N TYR A 33 -1.56 21.93 28.49
CA TYR A 33 -1.75 22.62 27.21
C TYR A 33 -3.15 23.24 27.10
N LYS A 34 -4.23 22.52 27.41
CA LYS A 34 -5.61 23.05 27.39
C LYS A 34 -5.79 24.26 28.33
N MET A 35 -5.22 24.19 29.54
CA MET A 35 -5.31 25.29 30.51
C MET A 35 -4.52 26.53 30.06
N LEU A 36 -3.32 26.34 29.48
CA LEU A 36 -2.52 27.44 28.97
C LEU A 36 -3.15 28.06 27.71
N ARG A 37 -3.70 27.25 26.79
CA ARG A 37 -4.40 27.72 25.59
C ARG A 37 -5.62 28.57 25.91
N ASN A 38 -6.47 28.14 26.84
CA ASN A 38 -7.66 28.90 27.24
C ASN A 38 -7.28 30.28 27.85
N ASN A 39 -6.18 30.34 28.61
CA ASN A 39 -5.64 31.61 29.10
C ASN A 39 -5.11 32.54 27.99
N TYR A 40 -4.55 31.98 26.91
CA TYR A 40 -4.13 32.75 25.74
C TYR A 40 -5.32 33.32 24.96
N GLU A 41 -6.35 32.51 24.71
CA GLU A 41 -7.54 32.90 23.95
C GLU A 41 -8.37 33.97 24.68
N LEU A 42 -8.36 33.98 26.02
CA LEU A 42 -8.96 35.02 26.85
C LEU A 42 -8.10 36.29 26.99
N GLY A 43 -6.92 36.35 26.37
CA GLY A 43 -6.03 37.52 26.39
C GLY A 43 -5.35 37.77 27.73
N ASN A 44 -5.24 36.77 28.60
CA ASN A 44 -4.58 36.91 29.90
C ASN A 44 -3.05 36.97 29.73
N PRO A 45 -2.33 37.82 30.50
CA PRO A 45 -0.88 37.95 30.39
C PRO A 45 -0.17 36.69 30.93
N PHE A 46 0.72 36.12 30.10
CA PHE A 46 1.61 35.03 30.52
C PHE A 46 2.82 35.53 31.32
N THR A 47 3.30 34.71 32.25
CA THR A 47 4.69 34.79 32.71
C THR A 47 5.63 34.24 31.62
N ALA A 48 6.90 34.66 31.61
CA ALA A 48 7.86 34.22 30.58
C ALA A 48 8.01 32.68 30.52
N ASP A 49 8.01 32.02 31.69
CA ASP A 49 8.09 30.55 31.78
C ASP A 49 6.82 29.86 31.25
N ALA A 50 5.64 30.42 31.53
CA ALA A 50 4.37 29.86 31.04
C ALA A 50 4.23 30.04 29.52
N LYS A 51 4.77 31.12 28.95
CA LYS A 51 4.82 31.33 27.50
C LYS A 51 5.76 30.35 26.81
N ALA A 52 6.98 30.16 27.32
CA ALA A 52 7.93 29.18 26.77
C ALA A 52 7.40 27.74 26.88
N ARG A 53 6.72 27.42 28.00
CA ARG A 53 6.07 26.10 28.17
C ARG A 53 4.87 25.91 27.23
N PHE A 54 4.08 26.95 27.01
CA PHE A 54 2.99 26.94 26.02
C PHE A 54 3.52 26.76 24.59
N GLU A 55 4.59 27.45 24.20
CA GLU A 55 5.20 27.31 22.86
C GLU A 55 5.72 25.88 22.62
N LEU A 56 6.41 25.27 23.60
CA LEU A 56 6.86 23.87 23.56
C LEU A 56 5.70 22.87 23.46
N LEU A 57 4.62 23.08 24.22
CA LEU A 57 3.44 22.23 24.15
C LEU A 57 2.65 22.45 22.85
N ASN A 58 2.67 23.66 22.28
CA ASN A 58 2.05 23.98 21.01
C ASN A 58 2.82 23.42 19.80
N GLU A 59 4.15 23.31 19.85
CA GLU A 59 4.90 22.55 18.84
C GLU A 59 4.62 21.04 18.91
N ARG A 60 4.29 20.52 20.10
CA ARG A 60 4.02 19.10 20.34
C ARG A 60 2.58 18.67 20.05
N PHE A 61 1.60 19.54 20.30
CA PHE A 61 0.17 19.24 20.17
C PHE A 61 -0.58 20.13 19.16
N GLY A 62 0.06 21.18 18.64
CA GLY A 62 -0.57 22.19 17.79
C GLY A 62 -0.51 21.90 16.29
N ALA A 63 -0.60 20.64 15.88
CA ALA A 63 -0.66 20.30 14.47
C ALA A 63 -1.91 20.89 13.81
N VAL A 64 -1.65 21.74 12.81
CA VAL A 64 -2.52 22.27 11.74
C VAL A 64 -3.70 23.14 12.18
N ARG A 65 -3.45 24.45 12.31
CA ARG A 65 -4.42 25.46 11.87
C ARG A 65 -4.31 25.61 10.35
N GLU A 66 -5.14 24.91 9.59
CA GLU A 66 -5.66 25.43 8.34
C GLU A 66 -7.06 25.96 8.62
N GLY A 67 -7.11 27.20 9.09
CA GLY A 67 -8.35 27.94 9.24
C GLY A 67 -8.66 28.69 7.95
N THR A 68 -9.11 27.98 6.92
CA THR A 68 -10.11 28.39 5.90
C THR A 68 -10.28 27.20 4.94
N LEU A 69 -11.52 26.75 4.69
CA LEU A 69 -11.83 25.67 3.76
C LEU A 69 -11.36 26.03 2.35
N ASP A 70 -10.23 25.50 1.89
CA ASP A 70 -9.81 25.54 0.47
C ASP A 70 -10.56 24.50 -0.39
N GLY A 71 -11.68 23.98 0.13
CA GLY A 71 -12.58 23.06 -0.57
C GLY A 71 -11.98 21.68 -0.85
N ASN A 72 -10.80 21.38 -0.31
CA ASN A 72 -10.13 20.09 -0.38
C ASN A 72 -9.21 19.88 0.84
N GLY A 73 -8.76 18.65 1.07
CA GLY A 73 -7.81 18.33 2.13
C GLY A 73 -7.35 16.87 2.10
N GLY A 74 -6.42 16.52 2.99
CA GLY A 74 -5.67 15.25 2.96
C GLY A 74 -4.35 15.36 2.16
N PRO A 75 -3.67 14.24 1.84
CA PRO A 75 -4.04 12.90 2.26
C PRO A 75 -3.87 12.69 3.77
N ASP A 76 -4.65 11.78 4.36
CA ASP A 76 -4.28 11.17 5.64
C ASP A 76 -3.14 10.14 5.46
N ASN A 77 -2.66 9.56 6.56
CA ASN A 77 -1.56 8.57 6.52
C ASN A 77 -1.89 7.27 5.76
N TYR A 78 -3.15 7.04 5.37
CA TYR A 78 -3.55 5.92 4.51
C TYR A 78 -3.70 6.34 3.04
N GLY A 79 -3.87 7.64 2.77
CA GLY A 79 -3.98 8.23 1.44
C GLY A 79 -5.36 8.80 1.10
N TYR A 80 -6.31 8.83 2.04
CA TYR A 80 -7.62 9.43 1.78
C TYR A 80 -7.51 10.94 1.67
N HIS A 81 -8.15 11.50 0.65
CA HIS A 81 -8.37 12.93 0.46
C HIS A 81 -9.84 13.25 0.62
N PHE A 82 -10.15 14.51 0.90
CA PHE A 82 -11.50 15.04 0.74
C PHE A 82 -11.54 16.19 -0.27
N ILE A 83 -12.70 16.36 -0.90
CA ILE A 83 -13.01 17.53 -1.75
C ILE A 83 -14.49 17.90 -1.61
N ASP A 84 -14.78 19.19 -1.52
CA ASP A 84 -16.11 19.76 -1.43
C ASP A 84 -16.49 20.57 -2.68
N ASN A 85 -17.70 21.12 -2.69
CA ASN A 85 -18.23 21.92 -3.79
C ASN A 85 -18.12 23.46 -3.63
N MET A 86 -17.25 24.00 -2.76
CA MET A 86 -17.07 25.46 -2.62
C MET A 86 -16.36 26.11 -3.79
N ASN A 87 -15.42 25.40 -4.43
CA ASN A 87 -14.47 26.00 -5.39
C ASN A 87 -14.75 25.67 -6.87
N GLY A 88 -15.93 25.13 -7.19
CA GLY A 88 -16.34 24.84 -8.56
C GLY A 88 -16.21 23.37 -8.94
N ASP A 89 -17.31 22.65 -8.70
CA ASP A 89 -17.87 21.55 -9.51
C ASP A 89 -17.28 20.12 -9.45
N THR A 90 -16.26 19.81 -8.65
CA THR A 90 -15.76 18.41 -8.54
C THR A 90 -16.63 17.51 -7.65
N ALA A 91 -17.18 18.02 -6.54
CA ALA A 91 -18.10 17.29 -5.68
C ALA A 91 -19.57 17.65 -5.98
N THR A 92 -20.11 17.27 -7.14
CA THR A 92 -21.49 17.64 -7.52
C THR A 92 -22.51 17.24 -6.45
N TYR A 93 -23.26 18.22 -5.93
CA TYR A 93 -24.41 17.97 -5.05
C TYR A 93 -25.58 17.41 -5.88
N ASN A 94 -26.04 16.21 -5.53
CA ASN A 94 -27.13 15.49 -6.19
C ASN A 94 -27.85 14.62 -5.17
N TRP A 95 -28.91 15.16 -4.57
CA TRP A 95 -29.71 14.52 -3.53
C TRP A 95 -30.46 13.28 -4.04
N ILE A 96 -30.52 12.21 -3.23
CA ILE A 96 -31.21 10.95 -3.53
C ILE A 96 -32.35 10.77 -2.52
N GLU A 97 -33.54 11.25 -2.88
CA GLU A 97 -34.69 11.22 -1.99
C GLU A 97 -35.18 9.79 -1.69
N LEU A 98 -35.10 9.37 -0.42
CA LEU A 98 -35.60 8.07 0.05
C LEU A 98 -37.03 8.11 0.61
N ARG A 99 -37.58 9.28 1.00
CA ARG A 99 -38.98 9.37 1.52
C ARG A 99 -40.00 8.80 0.54
N ASP A 100 -39.80 9.05 -0.74
CA ASP A 100 -40.70 8.62 -1.82
C ASP A 100 -40.27 7.31 -2.49
N ASP A 101 -39.14 6.70 -2.09
CA ASP A 101 -38.65 5.45 -2.67
C ASP A 101 -39.34 4.25 -2.00
N VAL A 102 -40.18 3.57 -2.79
CA VAL A 102 -40.90 2.35 -2.38
C VAL A 102 -39.99 1.20 -1.97
N ASN A 103 -38.71 1.25 -2.31
CA ASN A 103 -37.73 0.22 -1.97
C ASN A 103 -36.75 0.67 -0.88
N ALA A 104 -36.88 1.89 -0.34
CA ALA A 104 -36.14 2.30 0.83
C ALA A 104 -36.58 1.47 2.05
N VAL A 105 -35.62 1.16 2.91
CA VAL A 105 -35.84 0.43 4.15
C VAL A 105 -35.88 1.41 5.31
N TRP A 106 -36.91 1.27 6.13
CA TRP A 106 -37.15 2.04 7.35
C TRP A 106 -36.98 1.12 8.57
N PRO A 107 -35.75 0.94 9.05
CA PRO A 107 -35.45 -0.05 10.08
C PRO A 107 -35.93 0.38 11.46
N ASP A 108 -36.26 -0.61 12.30
CA ASP A 108 -36.53 -0.40 13.73
C ASP A 108 -35.20 -0.46 14.51
N PHE A 109 -34.77 0.68 15.04
CA PHE A 109 -33.56 0.81 15.84
C PHE A 109 -33.72 0.31 17.28
N GLY A 110 -34.94 -0.04 17.73
CA GLY A 110 -35.23 -0.46 19.10
C GLY A 110 -35.23 0.68 20.13
N GLY A 111 -34.93 1.91 19.71
CA GLY A 111 -34.94 3.13 20.49
C GLY A 111 -34.70 4.37 19.61
N PRO A 112 -35.08 5.57 20.08
CA PRO A 112 -34.92 6.81 19.32
C PRO A 112 -33.50 7.41 19.41
N ASP A 113 -32.68 6.92 20.34
CA ASP A 113 -31.45 7.56 20.80
C ASP A 113 -30.43 6.51 21.22
N ASP A 114 -29.15 6.80 21.04
CA ASP A 114 -28.01 5.90 21.27
C ASP A 114 -28.21 4.48 20.67
N ALA A 115 -28.90 4.42 19.54
CA ALA A 115 -29.37 3.17 18.95
C ALA A 115 -28.63 2.88 17.64
N GLY A 116 -28.46 1.58 17.32
CA GLY A 116 -27.81 1.19 16.07
C GLY A 116 -28.26 -0.17 15.55
N ILE A 117 -28.22 -0.31 14.24
CA ILE A 117 -28.64 -1.52 13.51
C ILE A 117 -27.51 -2.04 12.65
N ILE A 118 -27.48 -3.34 12.38
CA ILE A 118 -26.58 -3.95 11.40
C ILE A 118 -27.33 -4.03 10.06
N VAL A 119 -26.67 -3.61 8.99
CA VAL A 119 -27.17 -3.66 7.62
C VAL A 119 -26.15 -4.42 6.76
N PRO A 120 -26.50 -5.59 6.20
CA PRO A 120 -25.63 -6.26 5.24
C PRO A 120 -25.57 -5.46 3.93
N LEU A 121 -24.40 -5.42 3.32
CA LEU A 121 -24.17 -4.81 2.02
C LEU A 121 -24.27 -5.87 0.92
N ASN A 122 -24.83 -5.50 -0.24
CA ASN A 122 -24.80 -6.36 -1.43
C ASN A 122 -23.46 -6.30 -2.19
N PHE A 123 -22.43 -5.69 -1.60
CA PHE A 123 -21.08 -5.55 -2.14
C PHE A 123 -20.06 -5.46 -0.98
N PHE A 124 -18.80 -5.77 -1.26
CA PHE A 124 -17.71 -5.50 -0.32
C PHE A 124 -17.30 -4.03 -0.38
N PHE A 125 -17.38 -3.33 0.74
CA PHE A 125 -16.93 -1.95 0.87
C PHE A 125 -15.48 -1.91 1.40
N PRO A 126 -14.50 -1.44 0.61
CA PRO A 126 -13.13 -1.26 1.09
C PRO A 126 -12.98 -0.01 1.95
N PHE A 127 -12.47 -0.15 3.15
CA PHE A 127 -12.21 0.97 4.05
C PHE A 127 -10.95 0.71 4.90
N TYR A 128 -10.01 1.65 4.88
CA TYR A 128 -8.72 1.57 5.59
C TYR A 128 -8.00 0.20 5.52
N GLY A 129 -8.04 -0.45 4.36
CA GLY A 129 -7.32 -1.70 4.10
C GLY A 129 -8.10 -2.98 4.41
N VAL A 130 -9.32 -2.85 4.91
CA VAL A 130 -10.21 -3.96 5.26
C VAL A 130 -11.46 -3.92 4.36
N PHE A 131 -11.95 -5.09 3.98
CA PHE A 131 -13.22 -5.22 3.26
C PHE A 131 -14.35 -5.51 4.25
N HIS A 132 -15.45 -4.77 4.11
CA HIS A 132 -16.63 -4.94 4.94
C HIS A 132 -17.83 -5.32 4.06
N ASP A 133 -18.55 -6.36 4.45
CA ASP A 133 -19.80 -6.81 3.83
C ASP A 133 -21.04 -6.48 4.68
N GLU A 134 -20.84 -5.81 5.82
CA GLU A 134 -21.90 -5.23 6.65
C GLU A 134 -21.46 -3.88 7.24
N ILE A 135 -22.45 -3.06 7.56
CA ILE A 135 -22.26 -1.78 8.26
C ILE A 135 -23.18 -1.69 9.47
N ARG A 136 -22.78 -0.90 10.46
CA ARG A 136 -23.63 -0.51 11.57
C ARG A 136 -24.02 0.97 11.44
N ILE A 137 -25.31 1.22 11.23
CA ILE A 137 -25.86 2.58 11.20
C ILE A 137 -26.21 2.97 12.63
N ASN A 138 -25.72 4.12 13.10
CA ASN A 138 -25.99 4.65 14.44
C ASN A 138 -26.89 5.90 14.36
N SER A 139 -27.80 6.08 15.34
CA SER A 139 -28.67 7.24 15.44
C SER A 139 -27.93 8.57 15.54
N ASN A 140 -26.71 8.53 16.09
CA ASN A 140 -25.84 9.67 16.36
C ASN A 140 -25.08 10.17 15.13
N GLY A 141 -25.44 9.76 13.91
CA GLY A 141 -24.84 10.30 12.67
C GLY A 141 -23.49 9.69 12.27
N LEU A 142 -23.17 8.51 12.80
CA LEU A 142 -21.99 7.72 12.42
C LEU A 142 -22.34 6.35 11.83
N ILE A 143 -21.42 5.82 11.00
CA ILE A 143 -21.41 4.44 10.52
C ILE A 143 -20.16 3.75 11.08
N GLU A 144 -20.33 2.58 11.71
CA GLU A 144 -19.25 1.74 12.25
C GLU A 144 -19.16 0.42 11.50
N PHE A 145 -17.98 -0.21 11.45
CA PHE A 145 -17.80 -1.48 10.74
C PHE A 145 -17.40 -2.68 11.63
N GLU A 146 -16.98 -2.45 12.87
CA GLU A 146 -16.48 -3.53 13.75
C GLU A 146 -16.90 -3.39 15.22
N THR A 147 -17.08 -2.16 15.71
CA THR A 147 -17.38 -1.87 17.11
C THR A 147 -18.87 -1.60 17.35
N THR A 148 -19.24 -1.57 18.64
CA THR A 148 -20.60 -1.22 19.09
C THR A 148 -20.60 0.03 19.96
N VAL A 149 -19.78 1.04 19.65
CA VAL A 149 -19.66 2.20 20.54
C VAL A 149 -20.81 3.16 20.27
N SER A 150 -21.75 3.25 21.20
CA SER A 150 -22.78 4.30 21.25
C SER A 150 -22.17 5.60 21.80
N GLY A 151 -21.18 6.13 21.09
CA GLY A 151 -20.61 7.43 21.42
C GLY A 151 -21.64 8.51 21.07
N TRP A 152 -22.21 9.18 22.07
CA TRP A 152 -23.05 10.37 21.88
C TRP A 152 -22.22 11.65 21.90
N SER A 153 -21.12 11.67 22.65
CA SER A 153 -20.23 12.84 22.69
C SER A 153 -19.25 12.79 21.52
N ASN A 154 -19.44 13.70 20.58
CA ASN A 154 -18.54 13.92 19.46
C ASN A 154 -17.14 14.39 19.91
N GLN A 155 -16.14 14.13 19.07
CA GLN A 155 -14.76 14.57 19.26
C GLN A 155 -14.12 14.87 17.91
N CYS A 156 -13.24 15.86 17.85
CA CYS A 156 -12.38 16.08 16.68
C CYS A 156 -11.51 14.84 16.41
N LEU A 157 -11.27 14.52 15.14
CA LEU A 157 -10.51 13.36 14.73
C LEU A 157 -8.99 13.62 14.89
N PRO A 158 -8.20 12.60 15.25
CA PRO A 158 -8.63 11.24 15.61
C PRO A 158 -9.40 11.22 16.95
N ALA A 159 -10.55 10.54 16.96
CA ALA A 159 -11.38 10.37 18.16
C ALA A 159 -10.91 9.15 18.96
N PRO A 160 -10.23 9.30 20.11
CA PRO A 160 -9.63 8.16 20.81
C PRO A 160 -10.66 7.27 21.50
N GLY A 161 -11.91 7.72 21.63
CA GLY A 161 -13.00 6.96 22.23
C GLY A 161 -13.60 5.87 21.32
N LEU A 162 -13.18 5.81 20.05
CA LEU A 162 -13.67 4.85 19.07
C LEU A 162 -12.55 3.91 18.64
N GLU A 163 -12.66 2.63 19.01
CA GLU A 163 -11.58 1.64 18.83
C GLU A 163 -11.49 1.08 17.40
N GLY A 164 -12.55 1.21 16.58
CA GLY A 164 -12.63 0.65 15.23
C GLY A 164 -12.85 1.68 14.12
N PRO A 165 -12.90 1.23 12.85
CA PRO A 165 -13.11 2.11 11.71
C PRO A 165 -14.51 2.69 11.70
N ALA A 166 -14.59 3.99 11.40
CA ALA A 166 -15.85 4.74 11.41
C ALA A 166 -15.89 5.87 10.39
N VAL A 167 -17.11 6.16 9.94
CA VAL A 167 -17.46 7.27 9.04
C VAL A 167 -18.39 8.21 9.79
N PHE A 168 -18.03 9.50 9.84
CA PHE A 168 -18.72 10.52 10.61
C PHE A 168 -19.41 11.48 9.65
N GLY A 169 -20.71 11.27 9.40
CA GLY A 169 -21.48 12.15 8.50
C GLY A 169 -21.91 13.44 9.20
N PHE A 170 -22.31 13.31 10.47
CA PHE A 170 -22.62 14.42 11.37
C PHE A 170 -22.68 13.87 12.79
N TRP A 171 -21.53 13.47 13.34
CA TRP A 171 -21.50 12.75 14.61
C TRP A 171 -21.74 13.70 15.79
N ASP A 172 -22.81 13.46 16.56
CA ASP A 172 -23.14 14.10 17.85
C ASP A 172 -24.26 13.31 18.58
N ASP A 173 -24.77 13.84 19.70
CA ASP A 173 -25.90 13.30 20.47
C ASP A 173 -27.22 13.60 19.71
N LEU A 174 -27.54 12.79 18.70
CA LEU A 174 -28.69 12.99 17.81
C LEU A 174 -29.87 12.07 18.15
N HIS A 175 -31.09 12.58 17.95
CA HIS A 175 -32.30 11.89 18.39
C HIS A 175 -33.38 11.74 17.29
N MET A 176 -33.86 10.51 17.09
CA MET A 176 -34.95 10.14 16.16
C MET A 176 -36.35 10.17 16.82
N SER A 177 -37.42 10.20 16.02
CA SER A 177 -38.79 10.04 16.53
C SER A 177 -39.10 8.58 16.91
N TYR A 178 -39.82 8.37 18.04
CA TYR A 178 -40.21 7.04 18.51
C TYR A 178 -41.26 6.40 17.59
N GLY A 179 -40.97 5.24 16.98
CA GLY A 179 -41.99 4.37 16.37
C GLY A 179 -41.87 4.00 14.89
N GLY A 180 -40.78 4.37 14.20
CA GLY A 180 -40.58 4.03 12.79
C GLY A 180 -41.57 4.75 11.86
N HIS A 181 -41.26 4.78 10.56
CA HIS A 181 -41.95 5.57 9.55
C HIS A 181 -43.49 5.36 9.56
N GLY A 182 -44.25 6.40 9.91
CA GLY A 182 -45.69 6.53 9.72
C GLY A 182 -46.03 7.81 8.95
N GLU A 183 -47.21 7.91 8.34
CA GLU A 183 -47.63 9.08 7.54
C GLU A 183 -47.40 10.41 8.32
N ASN A 184 -46.31 11.12 8.00
CA ASN A 184 -45.77 12.35 8.65
C ASN A 184 -44.89 12.20 9.92
N THR A 185 -44.09 11.14 10.07
CA THR A 185 -43.05 11.12 11.11
C THR A 185 -41.74 11.73 10.59
N ASP A 186 -41.59 13.05 10.75
CA ASP A 186 -40.30 13.73 10.66
C ASP A 186 -39.31 13.19 11.75
N ASN A 187 -38.00 13.31 11.52
CA ASN A 187 -36.90 12.81 12.36
C ASN A 187 -36.68 11.28 12.29
N THR A 188 -36.19 10.78 11.16
CA THR A 188 -35.99 9.34 10.95
C THR A 188 -34.74 9.03 10.12
N ILE A 189 -34.36 7.74 10.05
CA ILE A 189 -33.21 7.24 9.30
C ILE A 189 -33.70 6.15 8.35
N ALA A 190 -33.38 6.28 7.07
CA ALA A 190 -33.63 5.27 6.05
C ALA A 190 -32.33 4.86 5.35
N TYR A 191 -32.35 3.69 4.71
CA TYR A 191 -31.31 3.32 3.78
C TYR A 191 -31.87 2.64 2.52
N ARG A 192 -31.08 2.71 1.44
CA ARG A 192 -31.36 2.03 0.18
C ARG A 192 -30.06 1.53 -0.44
N ASP A 193 -29.95 0.22 -0.60
CA ASP A 193 -28.84 -0.46 -1.29
C ASP A 193 -29.16 -0.59 -2.79
N PHE A 194 -28.24 -0.12 -3.64
CA PHE A 194 -28.33 -0.14 -5.11
C PHE A 194 -27.39 -1.17 -5.76
N GLY A 195 -26.79 -2.06 -4.98
CA GLY A 195 -25.84 -3.08 -5.41
C GLY A 195 -24.41 -2.56 -5.53
N SER A 196 -24.19 -1.43 -6.20
CA SER A 196 -22.84 -0.82 -6.34
C SER A 196 -22.56 0.33 -5.37
N TYR A 197 -23.58 0.79 -4.64
CA TYR A 197 -23.49 1.78 -3.57
C TYR A 197 -24.73 1.69 -2.69
N ILE A 198 -24.63 2.21 -1.46
CA ILE A 198 -25.75 2.34 -0.52
C ILE A 198 -25.91 3.80 -0.10
N VAL A 199 -27.15 4.26 0.00
CA VAL A 199 -27.51 5.59 0.53
C VAL A 199 -28.12 5.41 1.90
N ILE A 200 -27.63 6.15 2.89
CA ILE A 200 -28.19 6.26 4.23
C ILE A 200 -28.64 7.71 4.41
N GLN A 201 -29.95 7.95 4.53
CA GLN A 201 -30.54 9.27 4.71
C GLN A 201 -30.93 9.46 6.17
N PHE A 202 -30.36 10.48 6.80
CA PHE A 202 -30.80 11.06 8.07
C PHE A 202 -31.70 12.23 7.72
N ASP A 203 -32.94 12.19 8.20
CA ASP A 203 -34.00 13.04 7.70
C ASP A 203 -34.65 13.82 8.83
N GLN A 204 -34.38 15.13 8.86
CA GLN A 204 -34.81 16.08 9.89
C GLN A 204 -34.41 15.68 11.32
N ILE A 205 -33.24 15.07 11.48
CA ILE A 205 -32.70 14.68 12.79
C ILE A 205 -32.17 15.94 13.52
N GLY A 206 -32.40 16.06 14.81
CA GLY A 206 -31.87 17.16 15.64
C GLY A 206 -31.11 16.64 16.84
N HIS A 207 -30.43 17.53 17.56
CA HIS A 207 -29.73 17.14 18.78
C HIS A 207 -30.73 16.70 19.87
N ASN A 208 -30.27 15.78 20.70
CA ASN A 208 -31.01 15.27 21.83
C ASN A 208 -31.29 16.40 22.85
N GLY A 209 -32.50 16.42 23.39
CA GLY A 209 -32.92 17.42 24.38
C GLY A 209 -33.31 18.80 23.82
N VAL A 210 -33.31 19.01 22.50
CA VAL A 210 -33.61 20.31 21.84
C VAL A 210 -35.10 20.52 21.50
N GLY A 211 -35.99 19.72 22.10
CA GLY A 211 -37.45 19.82 21.92
C GLY A 211 -38.01 18.87 20.86
N THR A 212 -39.33 18.86 20.67
CA THR A 212 -40.03 18.01 19.67
C THR A 212 -41.14 18.81 18.98
N PRO A 213 -41.00 19.19 17.69
CA PRO A 213 -39.82 19.00 16.85
C PRO A 213 -38.60 19.77 17.40
N PRO A 214 -37.37 19.32 17.09
CA PRO A 214 -36.16 19.98 17.52
C PRO A 214 -36.08 21.40 16.93
N THR A 215 -35.47 22.33 17.67
CA THR A 215 -35.27 23.71 17.17
C THR A 215 -34.10 23.84 16.19
N ASP A 216 -33.25 22.82 16.13
CA ASP A 216 -32.28 22.54 15.10
C ASP A 216 -32.74 21.34 14.25
N SER A 217 -32.32 21.27 12.99
CA SER A 217 -32.72 20.15 12.12
C SER A 217 -31.69 19.89 11.03
N PHE A 218 -31.34 18.63 10.85
CA PHE A 218 -30.32 18.16 9.93
C PHE A 218 -30.89 17.06 9.03
N THR A 219 -30.86 17.32 7.73
CA THR A 219 -31.21 16.38 6.67
C THR A 219 -29.97 16.16 5.80
N PHE A 220 -29.37 14.98 5.93
CA PHE A 220 -28.10 14.64 5.27
C PHE A 220 -28.03 13.16 4.86
N GLU A 221 -27.15 12.88 3.92
CA GLU A 221 -26.88 11.54 3.41
C GLU A 221 -25.43 11.13 3.69
N ILE A 222 -25.25 9.86 4.03
CA ILE A 222 -23.97 9.15 3.93
C ILE A 222 -24.12 8.13 2.79
N ILE A 223 -23.24 8.20 1.79
CA ILE A 223 -23.25 7.30 0.64
C ILE A 223 -21.93 6.56 0.57
N LEU A 224 -21.98 5.23 0.60
CA LEU A 224 -20.82 4.36 0.49
C LEU A 224 -20.84 3.67 -0.88
N TYR A 225 -19.75 3.79 -1.64
CA TYR A 225 -19.62 3.20 -2.97
C TYR A 225 -18.73 1.95 -2.91
N SER A 226 -19.04 0.95 -3.74
CA SER A 226 -18.26 -0.30 -3.87
C SER A 226 -16.79 -0.10 -4.23
N ASP A 227 -16.41 1.06 -4.77
CA ASP A 227 -15.03 1.45 -5.04
C ASP A 227 -14.36 2.20 -3.86
N GLY A 228 -14.93 2.14 -2.66
CA GLY A 228 -14.36 2.75 -1.45
C GLY A 228 -14.54 4.26 -1.33
N LYS A 229 -15.16 4.92 -2.32
CA LYS A 229 -15.50 6.33 -2.18
C LYS A 229 -16.64 6.50 -1.19
N ILE A 230 -16.58 7.59 -0.45
CA ILE A 230 -17.61 7.99 0.51
C ILE A 230 -18.07 9.38 0.14
N LYS A 231 -19.38 9.61 0.13
CA LYS A 231 -19.95 10.93 -0.12
C LYS A 231 -20.85 11.32 1.03
N PHE A 232 -20.68 12.53 1.53
CA PHE A 232 -21.64 13.21 2.38
C PHE A 232 -22.37 14.28 1.60
N GLN A 233 -23.68 14.40 1.81
CA GLN A 233 -24.49 15.47 1.22
C GLN A 233 -25.44 16.04 2.25
N TYR A 234 -25.61 17.35 2.26
CA TYR A 234 -26.43 18.06 3.24
C TYR A 234 -27.49 18.87 2.51
N GLN A 235 -28.76 18.49 2.67
CA GLN A 235 -29.89 19.18 2.05
C GLN A 235 -30.36 20.36 2.89
N GLU A 236 -30.56 20.10 4.18
CA GLU A 236 -31.07 21.05 5.16
C GLU A 236 -30.23 20.96 6.42
N VAL A 237 -29.63 22.07 6.82
CA VAL A 237 -28.84 22.20 8.04
C VAL A 237 -29.30 23.50 8.70
N GLU A 238 -30.12 23.35 9.73
CA GLU A 238 -30.62 24.46 10.55
C GLU A 238 -29.95 24.40 11.91
N TYR A 239 -29.07 25.37 12.17
CA TYR A 239 -28.42 25.58 13.46
C TYR A 239 -29.27 26.53 14.33
N ASP A 240 -29.38 26.23 15.62
CA ASP A 240 -29.92 27.17 16.61
C ASP A 240 -28.79 28.00 17.28
N GLU A 241 -29.12 28.82 18.29
CA GLU A 241 -28.13 29.66 18.98
C GLU A 241 -27.16 28.88 19.90
N TYR A 242 -27.31 27.55 20.01
CA TYR A 242 -26.56 26.63 20.87
C TYR A 242 -25.87 25.49 20.10
N ALA A 243 -26.17 25.26 18.82
CA ALA A 243 -25.83 24.04 18.08
C ALA A 243 -24.66 24.20 17.07
N ASP A 244 -23.42 24.32 17.55
CA ASP A 244 -22.22 24.23 16.67
C ASP A 244 -21.43 22.92 16.90
N SER A 245 -22.10 21.90 17.44
CA SER A 245 -21.51 20.63 17.84
C SER A 245 -21.70 19.58 16.75
N GLN A 246 -20.60 19.06 16.20
CA GLN A 246 -20.58 17.99 15.20
C GLN A 246 -19.16 17.48 14.97
N THR A 247 -19.01 16.23 14.52
CA THR A 247 -17.79 15.74 13.85
C THR A 247 -18.11 15.21 12.46
N ILE A 248 -17.35 15.65 11.47
CA ILE A 248 -17.47 15.22 10.06
C ILE A 248 -16.10 14.75 9.56
N GLY A 249 -16.01 13.53 9.06
CA GLY A 249 -14.75 12.94 8.62
C GLY A 249 -14.77 11.42 8.53
N ILE A 250 -13.59 10.81 8.48
CA ILE A 250 -13.36 9.36 8.48
C ILE A 250 -12.17 9.00 9.35
N GLN A 251 -12.16 7.80 9.94
CA GLN A 251 -11.07 7.31 10.78
C GLN A 251 -10.94 5.79 10.72
N ALA A 252 -9.70 5.29 10.80
CA ALA A 252 -9.39 3.87 10.84
C ALA A 252 -9.58 3.24 12.23
N ASN A 253 -9.14 3.93 13.29
CA ASN A 253 -9.29 3.57 14.70
C ASN A 253 -8.73 4.68 15.60
N ALA A 254 -8.88 4.55 16.92
CA ALA A 254 -8.46 5.50 17.96
C ALA A 254 -7.06 6.13 17.79
N PHE A 255 -6.11 5.42 17.18
CA PHE A 255 -4.72 5.88 16.99
C PHE A 255 -4.25 5.82 15.53
N GLY A 256 -5.15 5.44 14.62
CA GLY A 256 -4.86 5.21 13.22
C GLY A 256 -5.00 6.45 12.35
N PRO A 257 -4.82 6.30 11.03
CA PRO A 257 -5.13 7.34 10.06
C PRO A 257 -6.55 7.88 10.26
N SER A 258 -6.69 9.20 10.15
CA SER A 258 -7.98 9.87 10.20
C SER A 258 -7.93 11.13 9.33
N LEU A 259 -9.08 11.45 8.74
CA LEU A 259 -9.24 12.63 7.92
C LEU A 259 -10.48 13.41 8.38
N GLN A 260 -10.23 14.56 9.01
CA GLN A 260 -11.28 15.44 9.50
C GLN A 260 -11.66 16.48 8.46
N TYR A 261 -12.96 16.60 8.18
CA TYR A 261 -13.51 17.71 7.39
C TYR A 261 -14.00 18.85 8.30
N ALA A 262 -14.73 18.54 9.37
CA ALA A 262 -15.20 19.53 10.35
C ALA A 262 -15.26 18.96 11.76
N CYS A 263 -15.06 19.81 12.76
CA CYS A 263 -15.41 19.54 14.16
C CYS A 263 -15.64 20.84 14.94
N ASP A 264 -16.17 20.75 16.16
CA ASP A 264 -16.45 21.87 17.08
C ASP A 264 -15.27 22.83 17.24
N ALA A 265 -14.05 22.29 17.36
CA ALA A 265 -12.86 23.08 17.63
C ALA A 265 -12.42 23.96 16.44
N ASN A 266 -12.93 23.68 15.23
CA ASN A 266 -12.57 24.40 14.00
C ASN A 266 -13.63 25.45 13.60
N GLY A 267 -14.75 25.57 14.32
CA GLY A 267 -15.81 26.56 14.06
C GLY A 267 -16.40 26.49 12.64
N THR A 268 -16.31 25.33 12.00
CA THR A 268 -16.69 25.14 10.60
C THR A 268 -18.07 24.52 10.53
N GLN A 269 -19.06 25.32 10.14
CA GLN A 269 -20.44 24.90 9.91
C GLN A 269 -20.63 24.39 8.48
N VAL A 270 -21.29 23.25 8.31
CA VAL A 270 -21.78 22.83 6.99
C VAL A 270 -22.99 23.67 6.58
N THR A 271 -23.28 23.72 5.29
CA THR A 271 -24.32 24.58 4.73
C THR A 271 -25.23 23.76 3.81
N ASN A 272 -26.42 24.26 3.52
CA ASN A 272 -27.33 23.59 2.58
C ASN A 272 -26.70 23.43 1.19
N ASN A 273 -27.04 22.34 0.51
CA ASN A 273 -26.48 21.95 -0.79
C ASN A 273 -24.97 21.69 -0.76
N ARG A 274 -24.45 21.32 0.41
CA ARG A 274 -23.05 20.89 0.57
C ARG A 274 -22.91 19.45 0.14
N ALA A 275 -21.89 19.15 -0.65
CA ALA A 275 -21.42 17.79 -0.88
C ALA A 275 -19.92 17.69 -0.61
N VAL A 276 -19.50 16.59 0.01
CA VAL A 276 -18.11 16.30 0.35
C VAL A 276 -17.81 14.86 -0.06
N TRP A 277 -16.79 14.66 -0.89
CA TRP A 277 -16.25 13.35 -1.20
C TRP A 277 -15.06 13.05 -0.30
N PHE A 278 -14.95 11.81 0.13
CA PHE A 278 -13.72 11.19 0.62
C PHE A 278 -13.34 10.09 -0.36
N TYR A 279 -12.10 10.13 -0.83
CA TYR A 279 -11.64 9.24 -1.88
C TYR A 279 -10.14 9.02 -1.80
N LEU A 280 -9.70 7.88 -2.31
CA LEU A 280 -8.29 7.59 -2.54
C LEU A 280 -7.93 8.04 -3.95
N THR A 281 -6.79 8.70 -4.12
CA THR A 281 -6.16 8.94 -5.43
C THR A 281 -5.15 7.82 -5.72
N ASN A 282 -4.73 7.67 -6.98
CA ASN A 282 -3.70 6.68 -7.35
C ASN A 282 -4.10 5.25 -6.96
N ARG A 283 -5.37 4.87 -7.18
CA ARG A 283 -5.87 3.50 -6.97
C ARG A 283 -6.34 2.89 -8.30
N GLY A 284 -6.05 1.61 -8.50
CA GLY A 284 -6.61 0.81 -9.58
C GLY A 284 -7.43 -0.37 -9.03
N TYR A 285 -7.99 -1.14 -9.95
CA TYR A 285 -8.79 -2.31 -9.66
C TYR A 285 -8.04 -3.55 -10.14
N LEU A 286 -8.03 -4.61 -9.35
CA LEU A 286 -7.48 -5.90 -9.77
C LEU A 286 -8.55 -6.96 -9.62
N TRP A 287 -8.81 -7.68 -10.70
CA TRP A 287 -9.73 -8.82 -10.70
C TRP A 287 -9.07 -9.98 -11.43
N GLY A 288 -9.59 -11.18 -11.24
CA GLY A 288 -9.02 -12.35 -11.85
C GLY A 288 -9.83 -13.59 -11.63
N THR A 289 -9.48 -14.65 -12.34
CA THR A 289 -10.00 -15.99 -12.13
C THR A 289 -8.92 -16.92 -11.61
N ILE A 290 -9.32 -17.86 -10.76
CA ILE A 290 -8.47 -18.93 -10.27
C ILE A 290 -9.03 -20.25 -10.75
N THR A 291 -8.21 -20.98 -11.50
CA THR A 291 -8.52 -22.33 -11.96
C THR A 291 -7.46 -23.31 -11.49
N ASP A 292 -7.79 -24.59 -11.54
CA ASP A 292 -6.77 -25.63 -11.54
C ASP A 292 -6.03 -25.67 -12.89
N GLU A 293 -5.01 -26.53 -12.99
CA GLU A 293 -4.21 -26.74 -14.20
C GLU A 293 -5.01 -27.28 -15.41
N PHE A 294 -6.27 -27.66 -15.19
CA PHE A 294 -7.19 -28.16 -16.22
C PHE A 294 -8.24 -27.13 -16.64
N GLY A 295 -8.24 -25.94 -16.01
CA GLY A 295 -9.16 -24.84 -16.31
C GLY A 295 -10.51 -24.93 -15.58
N ASP A 296 -10.66 -25.82 -14.60
CA ASP A 296 -11.83 -25.87 -13.74
C ASP A 296 -11.72 -24.77 -12.65
N PRO A 297 -12.78 -23.97 -12.41
CA PRO A 297 -12.72 -22.86 -11.46
C PRO A 297 -12.62 -23.35 -10.01
N LEU A 298 -11.74 -22.72 -9.22
CA LEU A 298 -11.49 -23.07 -7.83
C LEU A 298 -12.11 -22.04 -6.88
N PRO A 299 -13.12 -22.41 -6.08
CA PRO A 299 -13.74 -21.51 -5.12
C PRO A 299 -12.99 -21.45 -3.78
N TYR A 300 -13.14 -20.33 -3.07
CA TYR A 300 -12.58 -20.09 -1.73
C TYR A 300 -11.05 -20.13 -1.65
N VAL A 301 -10.35 -19.92 -2.76
CA VAL A 301 -8.89 -19.81 -2.81
C VAL A 301 -8.48 -18.51 -2.12
N GLY A 302 -7.50 -18.57 -1.23
CA GLY A 302 -6.95 -17.38 -0.60
C GLY A 302 -6.02 -16.64 -1.56
N VAL A 303 -6.27 -15.36 -1.79
CA VAL A 303 -5.50 -14.52 -2.71
C VAL A 303 -4.89 -13.37 -1.94
N ASN A 304 -3.58 -13.20 -2.01
CA ASN A 304 -2.87 -12.10 -1.37
C ASN A 304 -2.05 -11.31 -2.40
N LEU A 305 -1.94 -10.01 -2.20
CA LEU A 305 -1.00 -9.18 -2.94
C LEU A 305 0.31 -9.15 -2.16
N GLU A 306 1.35 -9.72 -2.75
CA GLU A 306 2.67 -9.81 -2.12
C GLU A 306 3.15 -8.41 -1.71
N GLY A 307 3.70 -8.32 -0.48
CA GLY A 307 4.16 -7.05 0.09
C GLY A 307 3.05 -6.16 0.68
N THR A 308 1.80 -6.63 0.79
CA THR A 308 0.69 -5.87 1.40
C THR A 308 -0.10 -6.71 2.42
N GLU A 309 -0.91 -6.06 3.26
CA GLU A 309 -1.90 -6.75 4.13
C GLU A 309 -3.20 -7.11 3.37
N MET A 310 -3.28 -6.81 2.06
CA MET A 310 -4.51 -7.00 1.29
C MET A 310 -4.71 -8.48 0.93
N TYR A 311 -5.92 -8.95 1.23
CA TYR A 311 -6.32 -10.33 1.05
C TYR A 311 -7.75 -10.42 0.49
N ALA A 312 -7.99 -11.41 -0.37
CA ALA A 312 -9.28 -11.72 -0.97
C ALA A 312 -9.50 -13.24 -1.06
N HIS A 313 -10.72 -13.64 -1.40
CA HIS A 313 -11.04 -15.03 -1.73
C HIS A 313 -11.68 -15.13 -3.11
N SER A 314 -11.45 -16.23 -3.81
CA SER A 314 -12.23 -16.55 -5.01
C SER A 314 -13.66 -17.00 -4.65
N ASP A 315 -14.62 -16.67 -5.51
CA ASP A 315 -16.02 -17.03 -5.36
C ASP A 315 -16.37 -18.40 -6.00
N GLY A 316 -17.66 -18.73 -6.10
CA GLY A 316 -18.13 -19.99 -6.69
C GLY A 316 -17.78 -20.20 -8.17
N ALA A 317 -17.44 -19.15 -8.90
CA ALA A 317 -16.97 -19.17 -10.29
C ALA A 317 -15.43 -19.09 -10.39
N GLY A 318 -14.73 -19.11 -9.26
CA GLY A 318 -13.28 -18.92 -9.21
C GLY A 318 -12.86 -17.45 -9.36
N GLU A 319 -13.78 -16.49 -9.37
CA GLU A 319 -13.47 -15.08 -9.55
C GLU A 319 -13.04 -14.45 -8.22
N TYR A 320 -11.98 -13.65 -8.24
CA TYR A 320 -11.55 -12.83 -7.10
C TYR A 320 -11.42 -11.36 -7.51
N PHE A 321 -11.52 -10.47 -6.53
CA PHE A 321 -11.53 -9.03 -6.77
C PHE A 321 -10.92 -8.23 -5.62
N PHE A 322 -9.99 -7.35 -5.97
CA PHE A 322 -9.51 -6.25 -5.14
C PHE A 322 -10.06 -4.92 -5.71
N PRO A 323 -11.10 -4.34 -5.08
CA PRO A 323 -11.79 -3.16 -5.60
C PRO A 323 -10.97 -1.87 -5.53
N THR A 324 -9.99 -1.73 -4.63
CA THR A 324 -9.12 -0.54 -4.61
C THR A 324 -7.73 -0.86 -4.07
N ILE A 325 -6.75 -0.90 -4.95
CA ILE A 325 -5.35 -1.13 -4.59
C ILE A 325 -4.50 0.04 -5.08
N PRO A 326 -3.41 0.42 -4.39
CA PRO A 326 -2.50 1.44 -4.90
C PRO A 326 -2.09 1.09 -6.34
N ILE A 327 -1.90 2.10 -7.18
CA ILE A 327 -1.27 1.87 -8.48
C ILE A 327 0.16 1.40 -8.24
N GLY A 328 0.62 0.46 -9.06
CA GLY A 328 1.91 -0.19 -8.86
C GLY A 328 1.98 -1.54 -9.56
N GLN A 329 3.14 -2.16 -9.50
CA GLN A 329 3.28 -3.57 -9.87
C GLN A 329 3.14 -4.45 -8.63
N TYR A 330 2.37 -5.52 -8.78
CA TYR A 330 2.11 -6.50 -7.72
C TYR A 330 2.39 -7.91 -8.22
N ASN A 331 2.90 -8.75 -7.33
CA ASN A 331 2.82 -10.19 -7.48
C ASN A 331 1.58 -10.66 -6.72
N VAL A 332 0.70 -11.38 -7.41
CA VAL A 332 -0.56 -11.85 -6.84
C VAL A 332 -0.41 -13.33 -6.56
N HIS A 333 -0.40 -13.71 -5.29
CA HIS A 333 -0.28 -15.10 -4.88
C HIS A 333 -1.65 -15.67 -4.55
N ALA A 334 -1.89 -16.89 -5.00
CA ALA A 334 -3.06 -17.67 -4.67
C ALA A 334 -2.63 -18.94 -3.95
N SER A 335 -3.33 -19.26 -2.88
CA SER A 335 -3.06 -20.43 -2.05
C SER A 335 -4.36 -21.15 -1.71
N LEU A 336 -4.35 -22.45 -1.97
CA LEU A 336 -5.41 -23.35 -1.56
C LEU A 336 -4.77 -24.64 -1.03
N LEU A 337 -5.28 -25.14 0.10
CA LEU A 337 -4.77 -26.36 0.68
C LEU A 337 -4.88 -27.53 -0.33
N GLY A 338 -3.76 -28.19 -0.60
CA GLY A 338 -3.69 -29.27 -1.59
C GLY A 338 -3.30 -28.80 -2.99
N TYR A 339 -2.92 -27.53 -3.18
CA TYR A 339 -2.40 -26.97 -4.43
C TYR A 339 -1.06 -26.25 -4.21
N GLU A 340 -0.18 -26.27 -5.22
CA GLU A 340 1.01 -25.42 -5.32
C GLU A 340 0.55 -23.98 -5.26
N ILE A 341 1.38 -23.12 -4.66
CA ILE A 341 1.10 -21.69 -4.63
C ILE A 341 1.24 -21.20 -6.07
N GLY A 342 0.13 -20.74 -6.65
CA GLY A 342 0.15 -20.10 -7.95
C GLY A 342 0.38 -18.60 -7.81
N ALA A 343 0.98 -18.01 -8.82
CA ALA A 343 1.28 -16.59 -8.83
C ALA A 343 1.01 -15.96 -10.20
N ALA A 344 0.53 -14.72 -10.18
CA ALA A 344 0.60 -13.82 -11.33
C ALA A 344 1.63 -12.72 -11.00
N GLU A 345 2.76 -12.77 -11.69
CA GLU A 345 3.91 -11.91 -11.43
C GLU A 345 3.84 -10.58 -12.20
N GLY A 346 4.30 -9.49 -11.57
CA GLY A 346 4.47 -8.19 -12.24
C GLY A 346 3.18 -7.53 -12.73
N VAL A 347 2.04 -7.85 -12.12
CA VAL A 347 0.71 -7.32 -12.46
C VAL A 347 0.68 -5.81 -12.27
N SER A 348 0.60 -5.08 -13.37
CA SER A 348 0.67 -3.61 -13.38
C SER A 348 -0.73 -3.01 -13.22
N VAL A 349 -1.00 -2.49 -12.03
CA VAL A 349 -2.28 -1.87 -11.70
C VAL A 349 -2.20 -0.39 -11.97
N VAL A 350 -3.08 0.09 -12.83
CA VAL A 350 -3.13 1.48 -13.29
C VAL A 350 -4.43 2.16 -12.88
N GLU A 351 -4.37 3.48 -12.70
CA GLU A 351 -5.48 4.24 -12.13
C GLU A 351 -6.76 4.10 -12.98
N GLY A 352 -7.89 3.88 -12.31
CA GLY A 352 -9.21 3.88 -12.93
C GLY A 352 -9.47 2.74 -13.93
N THR A 353 -8.53 1.82 -14.13
CA THR A 353 -8.64 0.73 -15.12
C THR A 353 -8.73 -0.63 -14.42
N PRO A 354 -9.70 -1.48 -14.82
CA PRO A 354 -9.72 -2.88 -14.40
C PRO A 354 -8.50 -3.63 -14.93
N THR A 355 -7.65 -4.09 -14.03
CA THR A 355 -6.48 -4.94 -14.31
C THR A 355 -6.86 -6.39 -14.06
N THR A 356 -6.52 -7.29 -14.98
CA THR A 356 -6.75 -8.73 -14.84
C THR A 356 -5.49 -9.45 -14.40
N ALA A 357 -5.61 -10.39 -13.46
CA ALA A 357 -4.59 -11.39 -13.19
C ALA A 357 -5.28 -12.75 -13.02
N ASP A 358 -5.16 -13.62 -14.01
CA ASP A 358 -5.67 -14.99 -13.89
C ASP A 358 -4.55 -15.87 -13.33
N ILE A 359 -4.88 -16.74 -12.38
CA ILE A 359 -3.91 -17.62 -11.70
C ILE A 359 -4.34 -19.06 -11.86
N ILE A 360 -3.40 -19.91 -12.22
CA ILE A 360 -3.56 -21.36 -12.26
C ILE A 360 -2.89 -21.93 -11.00
N LEU A 361 -3.63 -22.73 -10.24
CA LEU A 361 -3.09 -23.51 -9.14
C LEU A 361 -2.85 -24.95 -9.59
N ASP A 362 -1.61 -25.41 -9.56
CA ASP A 362 -1.28 -26.83 -9.78
C ASP A 362 -1.55 -27.62 -8.49
N TRP A 363 -1.89 -28.91 -8.51
CA TRP A 363 -2.20 -29.68 -7.30
C TRP A 363 -0.94 -30.15 -6.50
N LEU A 364 -0.86 -29.94 -5.16
CA LEU A 364 0.27 -30.32 -4.26
C LEU A 364 0.04 -31.65 -3.47
N PRO A 365 1.05 -32.54 -3.39
CA PRO A 365 1.96 -32.97 -4.44
C PRO A 365 1.44 -34.27 -5.06
N SER A 366 1.25 -34.23 -6.36
CA SER A 366 1.74 -35.33 -7.15
C SER A 366 3.24 -35.14 -7.37
N VAL A 367 4.07 -36.12 -7.04
CA VAL A 367 5.47 -36.10 -7.47
C VAL A 367 5.47 -36.43 -8.96
N ARG A 368 5.69 -35.43 -9.81
CA ARG A 368 5.90 -35.65 -11.25
C ARG A 368 7.33 -36.12 -11.49
N ILE A 369 7.48 -37.37 -11.90
CA ILE A 369 8.78 -37.97 -12.20
C ILE A 369 8.86 -38.12 -13.73
N PRO A 370 9.64 -37.29 -14.43
CA PRO A 370 9.82 -37.43 -15.87
C PRO A 370 10.70 -38.63 -16.20
N SER A 371 10.41 -39.27 -17.33
CA SER A 371 11.31 -40.26 -17.90
C SER A 371 12.60 -39.64 -18.44
N THR A 372 13.70 -40.37 -18.31
CA THR A 372 15.04 -39.96 -18.77
C THR A 372 15.54 -40.81 -19.94
N HIS A 373 14.66 -41.61 -20.55
CA HIS A 373 15.02 -42.44 -21.68
C HIS A 373 15.23 -41.59 -22.95
N ALA A 374 16.10 -42.06 -23.85
CA ALA A 374 16.13 -41.51 -25.21
C ALA A 374 14.81 -41.87 -25.93
N PRO A 375 14.37 -41.09 -26.93
CA PRO A 375 13.16 -41.41 -27.69
C PRO A 375 13.16 -42.85 -28.20
N VAL A 376 12.06 -43.57 -27.98
CA VAL A 376 11.92 -44.99 -28.30
C VAL A 376 11.02 -45.14 -29.53
N ALA A 377 11.55 -45.74 -30.60
CA ALA A 377 10.77 -46.01 -31.81
C ALA A 377 9.68 -47.06 -31.53
N ILE A 378 8.46 -46.77 -31.97
CA ILE A 378 7.33 -47.70 -31.96
C ILE A 378 7.27 -48.33 -33.35
N THR A 379 7.37 -49.66 -33.42
CA THR A 379 7.37 -50.40 -34.68
C THR A 379 6.19 -51.36 -34.78
N ASP A 380 5.73 -51.60 -36.00
CA ASP A 380 4.62 -52.50 -36.34
C ASP A 380 4.66 -53.83 -35.56
N LEU A 381 3.53 -54.18 -34.95
CA LEU A 381 3.32 -55.45 -34.23
C LEU A 381 4.36 -55.74 -33.12
N ASP A 382 5.03 -54.73 -32.59
CA ASP A 382 6.03 -54.87 -31.54
C ASP A 382 5.65 -54.14 -30.24
N THR A 383 6.16 -54.66 -29.13
CA THR A 383 6.00 -54.07 -27.80
C THR A 383 7.25 -53.29 -27.43
N ILE A 384 7.08 -52.02 -27.11
CA ILE A 384 8.15 -51.22 -26.51
C ILE A 384 7.83 -50.91 -25.05
N THR A 385 8.90 -50.82 -24.26
CA THR A 385 8.83 -50.51 -22.84
C THR A 385 9.75 -49.35 -22.53
N ALA A 386 9.21 -48.33 -21.90
CA ALA A 386 9.94 -47.18 -21.37
C ALA A 386 9.80 -47.17 -19.85
N SER A 387 10.92 -47.17 -19.14
CA SER A 387 10.91 -47.28 -17.67
C SER A 387 11.23 -45.95 -16.98
N ILE A 388 10.62 -45.76 -15.81
CA ILE A 388 10.98 -44.77 -14.79
C ILE A 388 11.36 -45.55 -13.54
N THR A 389 12.55 -45.31 -13.00
CA THR A 389 12.94 -45.86 -11.68
C THR A 389 12.76 -44.79 -10.63
N THR A 390 11.98 -45.10 -9.60
CA THR A 390 11.69 -44.22 -8.48
C THR A 390 12.46 -44.67 -7.25
N ASP A 391 13.37 -43.82 -6.77
CA ASP A 391 14.02 -44.02 -5.47
C ASP A 391 13.19 -43.42 -4.31
N ILE A 392 12.14 -42.67 -4.66
CA ILE A 392 11.17 -42.09 -3.74
C ILE A 392 10.14 -43.16 -3.37
N SER A 393 9.94 -43.39 -2.08
CA SER A 393 8.96 -44.34 -1.56
C SER A 393 7.81 -43.59 -0.88
N VAL A 394 6.71 -43.37 -1.61
CA VAL A 394 5.40 -42.94 -1.08
C VAL A 394 4.43 -44.12 -1.04
N TYR A 395 3.50 -44.14 -0.08
CA TYR A 395 2.29 -44.93 -0.17
C TYR A 395 1.33 -44.18 -1.09
N ILE A 396 1.03 -44.80 -2.22
CA ILE A 396 0.22 -44.21 -3.27
C ILE A 396 -1.21 -44.00 -2.76
N ASN A 397 -1.71 -42.78 -2.84
CA ASN A 397 -3.13 -42.47 -2.71
C ASN A 397 -3.79 -42.40 -4.09
N ALA A 398 -3.09 -41.84 -5.08
CA ALA A 398 -3.51 -41.83 -6.48
C ALA A 398 -2.27 -41.81 -7.40
N VAL A 399 -2.47 -42.26 -8.64
CA VAL A 399 -1.45 -42.23 -9.70
C VAL A 399 -2.06 -41.57 -10.92
N GLY A 400 -1.30 -40.71 -11.57
CA GLY A 400 -1.55 -40.24 -12.93
C GLY A 400 -0.40 -40.65 -13.86
N VAL A 401 -0.68 -40.68 -15.16
CA VAL A 401 0.34 -40.89 -16.20
C VAL A 401 0.21 -39.80 -17.24
N ARG A 402 1.26 -39.01 -17.42
CA ARG A 402 1.30 -37.98 -18.47
C ARG A 402 2.17 -38.43 -19.64
N ILE A 403 1.59 -38.45 -20.82
CA ILE A 403 2.28 -38.57 -22.09
C ILE A 403 2.56 -37.16 -22.59
N ASP A 404 3.79 -36.71 -22.44
CA ASP A 404 4.21 -35.38 -22.87
C ASP A 404 4.23 -35.31 -24.41
N ASN A 405 4.82 -36.32 -25.06
CA ASN A 405 4.77 -36.45 -26.52
C ASN A 405 4.97 -37.90 -26.99
N LEU A 406 3.94 -38.45 -27.63
CA LEU A 406 3.98 -39.70 -28.37
C LEU A 406 3.47 -39.44 -29.78
N GLN A 407 4.34 -39.66 -30.76
CA GLN A 407 4.01 -39.50 -32.17
C GLN A 407 3.63 -40.84 -32.78
N HIS A 408 2.49 -40.92 -33.44
CA HIS A 408 2.04 -42.09 -34.17
C HIS A 408 1.01 -41.72 -35.24
N THR A 409 1.12 -42.30 -36.42
CA THR A 409 0.29 -41.97 -37.59
C THR A 409 -1.17 -42.42 -37.44
N TYR A 410 -1.42 -43.50 -36.68
CA TYR A 410 -2.76 -43.90 -36.23
C TYR A 410 -2.74 -44.38 -34.78
N VAL A 411 -3.30 -43.60 -33.86
CA VAL A 411 -3.31 -43.98 -32.44
C VAL A 411 -4.34 -45.06 -32.10
N ASP A 412 -5.28 -45.35 -33.01
CA ASP A 412 -6.23 -46.48 -32.88
C ASP A 412 -5.54 -47.85 -32.99
N ASP A 413 -4.30 -47.88 -33.46
CA ASP A 413 -3.51 -49.10 -33.50
C ASP A 413 -2.76 -49.35 -32.20
N LEU A 414 -2.67 -48.34 -31.33
CA LEU A 414 -1.89 -48.44 -30.10
C LEU A 414 -2.70 -48.99 -28.93
N GLY A 415 -2.02 -49.79 -28.13
CA GLY A 415 -2.34 -50.04 -26.73
C GLY A 415 -1.27 -49.43 -25.83
N LEU A 416 -1.71 -48.76 -24.75
CA LEU A 416 -0.87 -48.15 -23.73
C LEU A 416 -1.22 -48.77 -22.37
N TRP A 417 -0.21 -49.26 -21.66
CA TRP A 417 -0.36 -49.79 -20.31
C TRP A 417 0.68 -49.19 -19.36
N LEU A 418 0.27 -48.96 -18.12
CA LEU A 418 1.19 -48.74 -17.01
C LEU A 418 1.39 -50.04 -16.25
N GLU A 419 2.64 -50.43 -15.99
CA GLU A 419 2.97 -51.52 -15.07
C GLU A 419 3.73 -50.97 -13.85
N SER A 420 3.24 -51.28 -12.65
CA SER A 420 3.85 -50.87 -11.38
C SER A 420 5.05 -51.76 -11.01
N PRO A 421 5.94 -51.32 -10.10
CA PRO A 421 7.05 -52.11 -9.60
C PRO A 421 6.64 -53.45 -8.98
N TRP A 422 5.37 -53.57 -8.58
CA TRP A 422 4.80 -54.76 -7.95
C TRP A 422 4.11 -55.69 -8.95
N GLY A 423 4.13 -55.34 -10.24
CA GLY A 423 3.63 -56.16 -11.35
C GLY A 423 2.15 -55.97 -11.66
N GLU A 424 1.47 -55.01 -11.02
CA GLU A 424 0.10 -54.64 -11.40
C GLU A 424 0.15 -53.87 -12.72
N ARG A 425 -0.66 -54.26 -13.70
CA ARG A 425 -0.69 -53.64 -15.02
C ARG A 425 -2.08 -53.08 -15.31
N ILE A 426 -2.16 -51.79 -15.59
CA ILE A 426 -3.38 -51.04 -15.84
C ILE A 426 -3.40 -50.57 -17.29
N SER A 427 -4.50 -50.83 -17.99
CA SER A 427 -4.72 -50.30 -19.35
C SER A 427 -5.03 -48.81 -19.31
N LEU A 428 -4.18 -47.98 -19.93
CA LEU A 428 -4.38 -46.53 -20.02
C LEU A 428 -5.23 -46.16 -21.24
N SER A 429 -4.91 -46.75 -22.39
CA SER A 429 -5.62 -46.54 -23.64
C SER A 429 -5.55 -47.79 -24.49
N PHE A 430 -6.64 -48.19 -25.13
CA PHE A 430 -6.64 -49.33 -26.03
C PHE A 430 -7.46 -49.04 -27.28
N ARG A 431 -6.75 -48.84 -28.41
CA ARG A 431 -7.35 -48.63 -29.73
C ARG A 431 -8.39 -47.51 -29.77
N HIS A 432 -7.94 -46.28 -29.49
CA HIS A 432 -8.75 -45.06 -29.54
C HIS A 432 -8.20 -44.03 -30.53
N GLY A 433 -9.06 -43.13 -31.00
CA GLY A 433 -8.67 -42.00 -31.85
C GLY A 433 -8.91 -42.22 -33.35
N GLY A 434 -9.34 -43.41 -33.77
CA GLY A 434 -9.59 -43.75 -35.17
C GLY A 434 -8.40 -43.42 -36.07
N SER A 435 -8.65 -42.77 -37.21
CA SER A 435 -7.58 -42.32 -38.11
C SER A 435 -6.81 -41.08 -37.63
N GLY A 436 -6.91 -40.70 -36.35
CA GLY A 436 -6.21 -39.55 -35.81
C GLY A 436 -4.81 -39.89 -35.30
N GLU A 437 -4.01 -38.86 -35.09
CA GLU A 437 -2.57 -38.97 -34.83
C GLU A 437 -2.23 -38.47 -33.41
N ASN A 438 -1.24 -39.09 -32.78
CA ASN A 438 -0.52 -38.61 -31.58
C ASN A 438 -1.28 -38.53 -30.24
N TYR A 439 -0.49 -38.58 -29.17
CA TYR A 439 -0.82 -38.11 -27.83
C TYR A 439 0.15 -36.98 -27.49
N VAL A 440 -0.38 -35.78 -27.19
CA VAL A 440 0.40 -34.58 -26.91
C VAL A 440 -0.15 -33.97 -25.64
N ASP A 441 0.69 -33.82 -24.61
CA ASP A 441 0.26 -33.37 -23.28
C ASP A 441 -1.04 -34.07 -22.81
N THR A 442 -1.07 -35.40 -22.97
CA THR A 442 -2.20 -36.21 -22.53
C THR A 442 -1.96 -36.74 -21.14
N GLU A 443 -2.91 -36.55 -20.23
CA GLU A 443 -2.84 -37.10 -18.89
C GLU A 443 -3.93 -38.15 -18.65
N PHE A 444 -3.55 -39.28 -18.07
CA PHE A 444 -4.46 -40.31 -17.61
C PHE A 444 -4.67 -40.21 -16.11
N ASP A 445 -5.92 -39.99 -15.70
CA ASP A 445 -6.32 -39.83 -14.31
C ASP A 445 -7.75 -40.35 -14.07
N ASP A 446 -7.96 -41.03 -12.95
CA ASP A 446 -9.26 -41.58 -12.54
C ASP A 446 -10.34 -40.52 -12.28
N LEU A 447 -9.94 -39.30 -11.88
CA LEU A 447 -10.82 -38.18 -11.60
C LEU A 447 -11.18 -37.37 -12.85
N ALA A 448 -10.55 -37.64 -13.99
CA ALA A 448 -10.88 -36.97 -15.23
C ALA A 448 -12.36 -37.16 -15.59
N VAL A 449 -13.01 -36.12 -16.11
CA VAL A 449 -14.43 -36.19 -16.49
C VAL A 449 -14.61 -36.78 -17.89
N ARG A 450 -13.61 -36.61 -18.77
CA ARG A 450 -13.65 -37.02 -20.17
C ARG A 450 -13.03 -38.41 -20.36
N SER A 451 -13.71 -39.30 -21.05
CA SER A 451 -13.12 -40.58 -21.49
C SER A 451 -12.48 -40.47 -22.87
N LEU A 452 -11.49 -41.33 -23.16
CA LEU A 452 -10.86 -41.43 -24.47
C LEU A 452 -11.84 -41.69 -25.62
N ALA A 453 -12.91 -42.47 -25.37
CA ALA A 453 -13.96 -42.76 -26.35
C ALA A 453 -14.74 -41.49 -26.81
N ASN A 454 -14.79 -40.46 -25.96
CA ASN A 454 -15.36 -39.15 -26.27
C ASN A 454 -14.27 -38.10 -26.57
N GLY A 455 -13.02 -38.55 -26.68
CA GLY A 455 -11.87 -37.80 -27.14
C GLY A 455 -11.73 -37.81 -28.66
N GLN A 456 -10.89 -36.93 -29.19
CA GLN A 456 -10.44 -36.99 -30.59
C GLN A 456 -8.93 -36.79 -30.60
N ALA A 457 -8.24 -37.53 -31.46
CA ALA A 457 -6.81 -37.39 -31.63
C ALA A 457 -6.46 -36.14 -32.50
N PRO A 458 -5.36 -35.42 -32.23
CA PRO A 458 -4.39 -35.67 -31.16
C PRO A 458 -5.01 -35.51 -29.78
N PHE A 459 -4.83 -36.54 -28.96
CA PHE A 459 -5.33 -36.50 -27.59
C PHE A 459 -4.49 -35.46 -26.85
N MET A 460 -5.17 -34.54 -26.18
CA MET A 460 -4.57 -33.44 -25.43
C MET A 460 -5.49 -33.10 -24.25
N GLY A 461 -4.89 -32.94 -23.06
CA GLY A 461 -5.61 -32.77 -21.80
C GLY A 461 -5.83 -34.08 -21.03
N ARG A 462 -6.68 -34.01 -20.00
CA ARG A 462 -6.90 -35.10 -19.03
C ARG A 462 -8.02 -36.04 -19.46
N PHE A 463 -7.76 -37.35 -19.41
CA PHE A 463 -8.70 -38.40 -19.77
C PHE A 463 -8.76 -39.51 -18.73
N GLN A 464 -9.94 -40.10 -18.58
CA GLN A 464 -10.07 -41.35 -17.84
C GLN A 464 -9.28 -42.44 -18.55
N PRO A 465 -8.45 -43.21 -17.83
CA PRO A 465 -7.81 -44.38 -18.41
C PRO A 465 -8.84 -45.45 -18.76
N GLU A 466 -8.48 -46.36 -19.66
CA GLU A 466 -9.33 -47.51 -20.05
C GLU A 466 -9.71 -48.38 -18.84
N GLU A 467 -8.76 -48.59 -17.93
CA GLU A 467 -8.96 -49.19 -16.61
C GLU A 467 -8.52 -48.20 -15.51
N PRO A 468 -9.24 -48.11 -14.38
CA PRO A 468 -8.89 -47.16 -13.33
C PRO A 468 -7.51 -47.48 -12.72
N LEU A 469 -6.76 -46.44 -12.38
CA LEU A 469 -5.47 -46.45 -11.70
C LEU A 469 -5.58 -46.71 -10.19
N ALA A 470 -6.78 -46.58 -9.61
CA ALA A 470 -7.09 -46.81 -8.20
C ALA A 470 -6.55 -48.12 -7.59
N PRO A 471 -6.41 -49.26 -8.31
CA PRO A 471 -5.79 -50.48 -7.77
C PRO A 471 -4.32 -50.31 -7.34
N LEU A 472 -3.67 -49.24 -7.80
CA LEU A 472 -2.31 -48.87 -7.42
C LEU A 472 -2.25 -48.17 -6.04
N ALA A 473 -3.39 -47.68 -5.55
CA ALA A 473 -3.47 -47.06 -4.22
C ALA A 473 -3.12 -48.06 -3.11
N GLY A 474 -2.39 -47.58 -2.10
CA GLY A 474 -1.83 -48.34 -0.99
C GLY A 474 -0.52 -49.07 -1.31
N GLN A 475 -0.10 -49.14 -2.58
CA GLN A 475 1.22 -49.70 -2.94
C GLN A 475 2.33 -48.69 -2.64
N SER A 476 3.56 -49.19 -2.42
CA SER A 476 4.74 -48.31 -2.38
C SER A 476 5.10 -47.89 -3.81
N SER A 477 5.43 -46.62 -4.01
CA SER A 477 5.84 -46.12 -5.31
C SER A 477 7.25 -46.51 -5.71
N ALA A 478 8.08 -47.05 -4.81
CA ALA A 478 9.49 -47.30 -5.05
C ALA A 478 9.73 -48.47 -6.02
N GLY A 479 10.62 -48.28 -6.98
CA GLY A 479 11.05 -49.30 -7.93
C GLY A 479 10.82 -48.91 -9.40
N GLU A 480 10.80 -49.90 -10.28
CA GLU A 480 10.69 -49.67 -11.72
C GLU A 480 9.23 -49.64 -12.18
N TRP A 481 8.78 -48.47 -12.64
CA TRP A 481 7.53 -48.26 -13.36
C TRP A 481 7.77 -48.36 -14.86
N LYS A 482 6.83 -48.96 -15.60
CA LYS A 482 6.96 -49.17 -17.04
C LYS A 482 5.74 -48.65 -17.77
N LEU A 483 5.96 -47.76 -18.72
CA LEU A 483 4.99 -47.50 -19.78
C LEU A 483 5.25 -48.50 -20.92
N ILE A 484 4.24 -49.29 -21.22
CA ILE A 484 4.27 -50.31 -22.26
C ILE A 484 3.39 -49.83 -23.40
N VAL A 485 3.96 -49.78 -24.60
CA VAL A 485 3.24 -49.41 -25.82
C VAL A 485 3.31 -50.58 -26.79
N TYR A 486 2.17 -50.97 -27.36
CA TYR A 486 2.11 -51.99 -28.40
C TYR A 486 1.33 -51.49 -29.60
N ASP A 487 1.91 -51.65 -30.78
CA ASP A 487 1.21 -51.44 -32.04
C ASP A 487 0.51 -52.73 -32.49
N HIS A 488 -0.80 -52.68 -32.69
CA HIS A 488 -1.63 -53.81 -33.11
C HIS A 488 -1.88 -53.89 -34.62
N ALA A 489 -1.27 -53.05 -35.45
CA ALA A 489 -1.40 -53.04 -36.89
C ALA A 489 -0.05 -53.14 -37.61
N ASN A 490 -0.11 -53.19 -38.94
CA ASN A 490 1.07 -53.13 -39.80
C ASN A 490 0.88 -51.92 -40.72
N GLN A 491 1.95 -51.15 -40.95
CA GLN A 491 2.15 -49.99 -41.86
C GLN A 491 2.40 -48.65 -41.16
N ASP A 492 2.24 -48.57 -39.85
CA ASP A 492 2.27 -47.31 -39.12
C ASP A 492 3.34 -47.41 -38.03
N GLU A 493 4.31 -46.53 -38.07
CA GLU A 493 5.37 -46.46 -37.05
C GLU A 493 5.26 -45.12 -36.31
N GLY A 494 5.89 -45.05 -35.14
CA GLY A 494 5.91 -43.84 -34.35
C GLY A 494 7.08 -43.76 -33.39
N THR A 495 6.98 -42.87 -32.42
CA THR A 495 8.03 -42.64 -31.41
C THR A 495 7.41 -42.15 -30.12
N LEU A 496 7.74 -42.82 -29.02
CA LEU A 496 7.56 -42.28 -27.68
C LEU A 496 8.76 -41.38 -27.35
N VAL A 497 8.53 -40.08 -27.25
CA VAL A 497 9.60 -39.11 -26.96
C VAL A 497 9.83 -39.06 -25.45
N ASN A 498 8.78 -38.81 -24.68
CA ASN A 498 8.82 -38.72 -23.23
C ASN A 498 7.42 -38.91 -22.61
N TRP A 499 7.45 -39.36 -21.36
CA TRP A 499 6.30 -39.49 -20.49
C TRP A 499 6.73 -39.24 -19.04
N SER A 500 5.77 -39.03 -18.15
CA SER A 500 5.99 -38.75 -16.74
C SER A 500 4.99 -39.50 -15.88
N LEU A 501 5.44 -39.97 -14.73
CA LEU A 501 4.59 -40.54 -13.69
C LEU A 501 4.19 -39.43 -12.72
N ILE A 502 2.93 -39.41 -12.30
CA ILE A 502 2.35 -38.44 -11.36
C ILE A 502 1.96 -39.23 -10.11
N LEU A 503 2.65 -39.04 -8.99
CA LEU A 503 2.46 -39.84 -7.77
C LEU A 503 1.88 -39.01 -6.62
N VAL A 504 0.64 -39.28 -6.25
CA VAL A 504 0.00 -38.65 -5.09
C VAL A 504 0.08 -39.64 -3.94
N GLY A 505 0.60 -39.27 -2.78
CA GLY A 505 0.73 -40.20 -1.67
C GLY A 505 1.44 -39.66 -0.43
N GLU A 506 1.43 -40.45 0.64
CA GLU A 506 2.15 -40.15 1.88
C GLU A 506 3.57 -40.73 1.85
N LEU A 507 4.59 -40.00 2.31
CA LEU A 507 5.96 -40.51 2.39
C LEU A 507 6.03 -41.75 3.30
N THR A 508 6.60 -42.86 2.81
CA THR A 508 6.82 -44.08 3.64
C THR A 508 8.00 -43.94 4.61
N ALA A 509 8.81 -42.89 4.40
CA ALA A 509 9.98 -42.49 5.15
C ALA A 509 10.24 -41.02 4.80
N SER A 510 10.22 -40.11 5.78
CA SER A 510 10.55 -38.68 5.59
C SER A 510 11.62 -38.24 6.58
N GLY A 511 12.34 -37.19 6.24
CA GLY A 511 13.12 -36.41 7.19
C GLY A 511 12.80 -34.94 7.03
N ALA A 512 12.98 -34.17 8.09
CA ALA A 512 12.67 -32.75 8.08
C ALA A 512 13.93 -31.91 7.84
N VAL A 513 13.88 -30.98 6.89
CA VAL A 513 14.80 -29.83 6.91
C VAL A 513 14.11 -28.77 7.76
N THR A 514 14.72 -28.40 8.88
CA THR A 514 14.12 -27.44 9.82
C THR A 514 15.06 -26.31 10.12
N GLY A 515 14.53 -25.15 10.44
CA GLY A 515 15.36 -24.06 10.86
C GLY A 515 14.59 -22.78 11.07
N GLN A 516 15.32 -21.68 11.01
CA GLN A 516 14.80 -20.34 11.16
C GLN A 516 15.34 -19.46 10.04
N ILE A 517 14.43 -18.74 9.38
CA ILE A 517 14.76 -17.70 8.40
C ILE A 517 14.64 -16.35 9.10
N THR A 518 15.68 -15.55 8.98
CA THR A 518 15.81 -14.26 9.66
C THR A 518 16.32 -13.18 8.72
N SER A 519 16.10 -11.92 9.07
CA SER A 519 16.70 -10.77 8.38
C SER A 519 17.99 -10.31 9.09
N ALA A 520 18.68 -9.34 8.49
CA ALA A 520 19.81 -8.66 9.12
C ALA A 520 19.40 -8.10 10.51
N GLY A 521 20.12 -8.50 11.56
CA GLY A 521 19.75 -8.16 12.94
C GLY A 521 18.94 -9.25 13.67
N ALA A 522 18.79 -10.43 13.07
CA ALA A 522 18.16 -11.62 13.64
C ALA A 522 16.66 -11.44 13.96
N GLN A 523 15.95 -10.58 13.22
CA GLN A 523 14.49 -10.56 13.26
C GLN A 523 13.95 -11.74 12.45
N PRO A 524 12.92 -12.44 12.94
CA PRO A 524 12.28 -13.50 12.17
C PRO A 524 11.58 -12.95 10.93
N ILE A 525 11.61 -13.71 9.83
CA ILE A 525 10.82 -13.41 8.62
C ILE A 525 9.67 -14.41 8.55
N GLU A 526 8.44 -13.94 8.72
CA GLU A 526 7.21 -14.71 8.55
C GLU A 526 6.83 -14.80 7.06
N GLY A 527 6.29 -15.93 6.62
CA GLY A 527 5.84 -16.10 5.24
C GLY A 527 6.95 -16.29 4.19
N ALA A 528 8.22 -16.44 4.61
CA ALA A 528 9.29 -16.82 3.70
C ALA A 528 9.04 -18.23 3.16
N VAL A 529 9.16 -18.39 1.83
CA VAL A 529 8.96 -19.66 1.15
C VAL A 529 10.26 -20.45 1.22
N VAL A 530 10.22 -21.64 1.81
CA VAL A 530 11.32 -22.60 1.82
C VAL A 530 10.90 -23.82 1.03
N GLN A 531 11.63 -24.11 -0.05
CA GLN A 531 11.23 -25.13 -1.03
C GLN A 531 12.39 -26.00 -1.49
N ALA A 532 12.08 -27.20 -1.96
CA ALA A 532 12.96 -28.11 -2.69
C ALA A 532 12.49 -28.17 -4.16
N PRO A 533 12.99 -27.27 -5.04
CA PRO A 533 12.42 -27.05 -6.38
C PRO A 533 12.41 -28.30 -7.25
N GLY A 534 13.39 -29.20 -7.07
CA GLY A 534 13.50 -30.43 -7.87
C GLY A 534 12.36 -31.43 -7.67
N ILE A 535 11.54 -31.28 -6.62
CA ILE A 535 10.41 -32.17 -6.29
C ILE A 535 9.13 -31.42 -5.88
N GLY A 536 9.08 -30.09 -6.09
CA GLY A 536 7.87 -29.30 -5.84
C GLY A 536 7.41 -29.24 -4.38
N MET A 537 8.27 -29.56 -3.41
CA MET A 537 7.88 -29.51 -1.99
C MET A 537 8.25 -28.16 -1.39
N ALA A 538 7.29 -27.49 -0.75
CA ALA A 538 7.48 -26.19 -0.11
C ALA A 538 6.82 -26.10 1.26
N THR A 539 7.28 -25.14 2.06
CA THR A 539 6.69 -24.76 3.34
C THR A 539 6.90 -23.26 3.54
N LEU A 540 6.12 -22.66 4.45
CA LEU A 540 6.27 -21.27 4.86
C LEU A 540 6.88 -21.20 6.25
N THR A 541 7.59 -20.11 6.52
CA THR A 541 7.98 -19.77 7.88
C THR A 541 6.81 -19.22 8.68
N ASP A 542 6.73 -19.60 9.96
CA ASP A 542 5.76 -19.04 10.90
C ASP A 542 6.14 -17.61 11.37
N ALA A 543 5.32 -17.01 12.23
CA ALA A 543 5.57 -15.69 12.86
C ALA A 543 6.90 -15.58 13.62
N THR A 544 7.52 -16.72 13.98
CA THR A 544 8.84 -16.78 14.62
C THR A 544 9.96 -17.08 13.63
N GLY A 545 9.68 -17.07 12.33
CA GLY A 545 10.61 -17.36 11.25
C GLY A 545 10.95 -18.85 11.14
N HIS A 546 10.29 -19.71 11.91
CA HIS A 546 10.59 -21.13 11.94
C HIS A 546 9.87 -21.88 10.83
N TYR A 547 10.55 -22.85 10.24
CA TYR A 547 9.97 -23.73 9.22
C TYR A 547 10.36 -25.19 9.46
N SER A 548 9.55 -26.08 8.90
CA SER A 548 9.81 -27.51 8.82
C SER A 548 9.37 -28.01 7.44
N LEU A 549 10.34 -28.35 6.59
CA LEU A 549 10.13 -28.89 5.26
C LEU A 549 10.36 -30.41 5.29
N GLU A 550 9.29 -31.19 5.19
CA GLU A 550 9.37 -32.66 5.12
C GLU A 550 9.78 -33.09 3.71
N LEU A 551 10.91 -33.80 3.60
CA LEU A 551 11.44 -34.29 2.33
C LEU A 551 11.73 -35.80 2.41
N PRO A 552 11.72 -36.53 1.28
CA PRO A 552 12.22 -37.89 1.25
C PRO A 552 13.72 -37.96 1.63
N PRO A 553 14.21 -39.08 2.18
CA PRO A 553 15.63 -39.30 2.39
C PRO A 553 16.39 -39.19 1.06
N GLY A 554 17.45 -38.39 1.03
CA GLY A 554 18.13 -38.07 -0.23
C GLY A 554 19.03 -36.86 -0.10
N THR A 555 19.41 -36.28 -1.24
CA THR A 555 20.20 -35.04 -1.31
C THR A 555 19.44 -34.08 -2.22
N TRP A 556 19.14 -32.89 -1.70
CA TRP A 556 18.21 -31.94 -2.32
C TRP A 556 18.79 -30.54 -2.32
N ASP A 557 18.52 -29.76 -3.36
CA ASP A 557 18.72 -28.33 -3.32
C ASP A 557 17.53 -27.68 -2.62
N VAL A 558 17.78 -26.87 -1.59
CA VAL A 558 16.74 -26.20 -0.81
C VAL A 558 16.88 -24.70 -1.01
N ARG A 559 15.86 -24.08 -1.58
CA ARG A 559 15.79 -22.66 -1.89
C ARG A 559 14.91 -21.93 -0.87
N VAL A 560 15.33 -20.74 -0.47
CA VAL A 560 14.52 -19.79 0.29
C VAL A 560 14.31 -18.52 -0.51
N SER A 561 13.08 -17.99 -0.46
CA SER A 561 12.70 -16.72 -1.05
C SER A 561 11.73 -15.98 -0.13
N ALA A 562 11.85 -14.66 -0.10
CA ALA A 562 10.98 -13.78 0.67
C ALA A 562 11.06 -12.36 0.08
N PHE A 563 9.91 -11.71 -0.01
CA PHE A 563 9.82 -10.34 -0.50
C PHE A 563 10.73 -9.39 0.28
N GLY A 564 11.44 -8.53 -0.44
CA GLY A 564 12.43 -7.64 0.14
C GLY A 564 13.81 -8.25 0.39
N TYR A 565 14.02 -9.50 -0.01
CA TYR A 565 15.27 -10.21 0.23
C TYR A 565 15.78 -10.93 -1.01
N CYS A 566 17.09 -11.13 -1.04
CA CYS A 566 17.77 -11.92 -2.04
C CYS A 566 17.47 -13.41 -1.85
N ASP A 567 17.02 -14.06 -2.92
CA ASP A 567 16.81 -15.50 -2.95
C ASP A 567 18.13 -16.25 -2.79
N TYR A 568 18.06 -17.40 -2.13
CA TYR A 568 19.24 -18.21 -1.86
C TYR A 568 18.93 -19.71 -1.97
N THR A 569 19.83 -20.45 -2.60
CA THR A 569 19.76 -21.91 -2.70
C THR A 569 20.90 -22.55 -1.92
N ASN A 570 20.55 -23.39 -0.94
CA ASN A 570 21.47 -24.28 -0.27
C ASN A 570 21.53 -25.60 -1.06
N GLU A 571 22.62 -25.79 -1.78
CA GLU A 571 22.79 -26.97 -2.63
C GLU A 571 23.16 -28.22 -1.81
N ASN A 572 22.69 -29.37 -2.26
CA ASN A 572 23.06 -30.70 -1.73
C ASN A 572 22.75 -30.93 -0.23
N VAL A 573 21.61 -30.45 0.27
CA VAL A 573 21.12 -30.73 1.62
C VAL A 573 20.77 -32.22 1.76
N ALA A 574 21.50 -32.93 2.62
CA ALA A 574 21.29 -34.34 2.87
C ALA A 574 20.18 -34.59 3.91
N VAL A 575 19.12 -35.31 3.52
CA VAL A 575 17.99 -35.67 4.37
C VAL A 575 18.05 -37.16 4.72
N GLN A 576 17.90 -37.47 6.00
CA GLN A 576 17.89 -38.85 6.50
C GLN A 576 16.48 -39.27 6.92
N ASN A 577 16.17 -40.56 6.79
CA ASN A 577 14.89 -41.11 7.25
C ASN A 577 14.69 -40.92 8.75
N ASN A 578 13.53 -40.37 9.14
CA ASN A 578 13.15 -39.93 10.48
C ASN A 578 14.18 -39.00 11.14
N GLY A 579 15.03 -38.35 10.33
CA GLY A 579 16.06 -37.43 10.77
C GLY A 579 15.63 -35.98 10.61
N THR A 580 16.27 -35.09 11.36
CA THR A 580 16.13 -33.65 11.21
C THR A 580 17.45 -33.05 10.76
N THR A 581 17.41 -32.28 9.69
CA THR A 581 18.55 -31.57 9.10
C THR A 581 18.38 -30.08 9.38
N PRO A 582 19.14 -29.51 10.34
CA PRO A 582 18.99 -28.11 10.66
C PRO A 582 19.59 -27.21 9.56
N TRP A 583 18.85 -26.23 9.09
CA TRP A 583 19.32 -25.19 8.20
C TRP A 583 18.71 -23.83 8.56
N ASN A 584 19.50 -23.00 9.24
CA ASN A 584 19.13 -21.60 9.50
C ASN A 584 19.74 -20.72 8.42
N TYR A 585 19.02 -19.69 8.01
CA TYR A 585 19.52 -18.72 7.04
C TYR A 585 19.14 -17.30 7.43
N THR A 586 20.06 -16.37 7.19
CA THR A 586 19.81 -14.94 7.36
C THR A 586 19.78 -14.31 5.97
N MET A 587 18.57 -13.97 5.53
CA MET A 587 18.34 -13.36 4.24
C MET A 587 18.96 -11.97 4.18
N GLN A 588 19.51 -11.65 3.02
CA GLN A 588 20.09 -10.34 2.74
C GLN A 588 19.04 -9.47 2.05
N LEU A 589 18.97 -8.19 2.39
CA LEU A 589 18.01 -7.29 1.78
C LEU A 589 18.34 -7.08 0.30
N ALA A 590 17.29 -7.12 -0.51
CA ALA A 590 17.28 -6.45 -1.81
C ALA A 590 16.82 -5.02 -1.51
N ASP A 591 17.63 -4.02 -1.89
CA ASP A 591 17.35 -2.64 -1.51
C ASP A 591 17.96 -1.69 -2.54
N GLY A 592 17.36 -0.52 -2.69
CA GLY A 592 17.91 0.56 -3.48
C GLY A 592 17.45 1.91 -2.97
N GLU A 593 18.07 2.98 -3.45
CA GLU A 593 17.75 4.33 -3.01
C GLU A 593 18.02 5.31 -4.15
N ALA A 594 17.11 6.24 -4.36
CA ALA A 594 17.32 7.41 -5.19
C ALA A 594 18.12 8.45 -4.40
N ASP A 595 19.07 9.11 -5.05
CA ASP A 595 19.88 10.15 -4.41
C ASP A 595 19.10 11.45 -4.11
N VAL A 596 17.81 11.50 -4.43
CA VAL A 596 16.89 12.63 -4.18
C VAL A 596 15.53 12.14 -3.71
N THR A 597 14.89 12.92 -2.82
CA THR A 597 13.49 12.72 -2.40
C THR A 597 12.55 13.78 -2.95
N THR A 598 13.08 14.90 -3.45
CA THR A 598 12.35 15.97 -4.13
C THR A 598 13.09 16.50 -5.34
N ILE A 599 12.34 16.97 -6.33
CA ILE A 599 12.81 17.69 -7.51
C ILE A 599 11.99 18.97 -7.61
N ASP A 600 12.64 20.12 -7.41
CA ASP A 600 11.99 21.44 -7.52
C ASP A 600 12.62 22.21 -8.67
N GLU A 601 11.83 22.48 -9.71
CA GLU A 601 12.32 23.04 -10.96
C GLU A 601 11.50 24.27 -11.37
N GLU A 602 12.18 25.29 -11.90
CA GLU A 602 11.54 26.49 -12.44
C GLU A 602 11.58 26.49 -13.96
N GLY A 603 10.50 26.92 -14.60
CA GLY A 603 10.32 26.79 -16.04
C GLY A 603 9.53 27.92 -16.69
N ILE A 604 9.56 27.94 -18.02
CA ILE A 604 8.72 28.83 -18.83
C ILE A 604 7.61 27.98 -19.46
N ALA A 605 6.36 28.41 -19.33
CA ALA A 605 5.23 27.78 -20.00
C ALA A 605 5.50 27.67 -21.52
N GLY A 606 5.24 26.51 -22.11
CA GLY A 606 5.54 26.22 -23.52
C GLY A 606 6.90 25.56 -23.79
N THR A 607 7.70 25.25 -22.76
CA THR A 607 9.03 24.64 -22.92
C THR A 607 9.10 23.19 -22.41
N THR A 608 10.25 22.53 -22.57
CA THR A 608 10.53 21.23 -21.96
C THR A 608 11.75 21.39 -21.06
N ILE A 609 11.64 20.90 -19.84
CA ILE A 609 12.69 20.94 -18.81
C ILE A 609 13.10 19.50 -18.51
N THR A 610 14.39 19.27 -18.36
CA THR A 610 14.93 17.94 -18.08
C THR A 610 15.94 18.03 -16.95
N THR A 611 15.85 17.09 -16.02
CA THR A 611 16.79 16.92 -14.91
C THR A 611 17.07 15.44 -14.73
N THR A 612 18.03 15.08 -13.87
CA THR A 612 18.46 13.70 -13.66
C THR A 612 18.68 13.42 -12.18
N PHE A 613 18.43 12.19 -11.76
CA PHE A 613 18.82 11.67 -10.45
C PHE A 613 19.42 10.27 -10.62
N ASN A 614 20.14 9.78 -9.61
CA ASN A 614 20.69 8.43 -9.62
C ASN A 614 19.84 7.51 -8.75
N PHE A 615 19.61 6.30 -9.25
CA PHE A 615 19.04 5.20 -8.50
C PHE A 615 20.12 4.16 -8.24
N GLU A 616 20.41 3.90 -6.96
CA GLU A 616 21.49 3.05 -6.51
C GLU A 616 20.94 1.78 -5.88
N ASN A 617 21.58 0.63 -6.13
CA ASN A 617 21.31 -0.59 -5.39
C ASN A 617 22.15 -0.59 -4.10
N THR A 618 21.47 -0.45 -2.97
CA THR A 618 22.02 -0.47 -1.61
C THR A 618 22.00 -1.87 -0.99
N GLY A 619 21.31 -2.82 -1.63
CA GLY A 619 21.17 -4.23 -1.24
C GLY A 619 22.31 -5.14 -1.70
N PHE A 620 22.12 -6.45 -1.57
CA PHE A 620 23.20 -7.45 -1.73
C PHE A 620 23.14 -8.28 -3.02
N CYS A 621 22.04 -8.18 -3.78
CA CYS A 621 21.81 -8.86 -5.05
C CYS A 621 21.40 -7.84 -6.11
N ASP A 622 21.49 -8.23 -7.39
CA ASP A 622 21.01 -7.40 -8.50
C ASP A 622 19.53 -7.05 -8.30
N LEU A 623 19.17 -5.79 -8.56
CA LEU A 623 17.86 -5.24 -8.27
C LEU A 623 17.14 -4.87 -9.56
N ASP A 624 16.10 -5.63 -9.91
CA ASP A 624 15.18 -5.27 -10.98
C ASP A 624 14.19 -4.20 -10.48
N TRP A 625 14.04 -3.13 -11.26
CA TRP A 625 13.24 -1.96 -10.87
C TRP A 625 12.40 -1.42 -12.02
N SER A 626 11.34 -0.71 -11.66
CA SER A 626 10.48 0.07 -12.54
C SER A 626 10.19 1.44 -11.94
N ALA A 627 9.95 2.45 -12.77
CA ALA A 627 9.56 3.78 -12.32
C ALA A 627 8.35 4.29 -13.10
N LEU A 628 7.42 4.90 -12.36
CA LEU A 628 6.18 5.44 -12.87
C LEU A 628 6.02 6.87 -12.37
N SER A 629 5.68 7.80 -13.25
CA SER A 629 5.25 9.15 -12.86
C SER A 629 3.73 9.22 -12.77
N THR A 630 3.15 10.05 -11.88
CA THR A 630 1.69 10.21 -11.64
C THR A 630 0.84 10.73 -12.82
N SER A 631 1.38 10.68 -14.05
CA SER A 631 0.70 10.89 -15.34
C SER A 631 -0.32 12.03 -15.38
N SER A 632 0.21 13.23 -15.60
CA SER A 632 -0.52 14.46 -15.93
C SER A 632 -0.14 15.00 -17.33
N GLY A 633 0.48 14.15 -18.16
CA GLY A 633 0.95 14.48 -19.52
C GLY A 633 2.21 15.37 -19.56
N TRP A 634 2.54 16.03 -18.45
CA TRP A 634 3.70 16.90 -18.35
C TRP A 634 4.90 16.28 -17.64
N LEU A 635 4.79 15.14 -16.96
CA LEU A 635 5.91 14.49 -16.25
C LEU A 635 6.16 13.09 -16.81
N SER A 636 7.42 12.73 -17.02
CA SER A 636 7.84 11.41 -17.52
C SER A 636 9.27 11.08 -17.10
N VAL A 637 9.63 9.78 -17.09
CA VAL A 637 10.97 9.28 -16.73
C VAL A 637 11.53 8.33 -17.78
N SER A 638 12.86 8.31 -17.93
CA SER A 638 13.57 7.40 -18.83
C SER A 638 15.00 7.10 -18.32
N PRO A 639 15.44 5.83 -18.27
CA PRO A 639 14.62 4.64 -18.49
C PRO A 639 13.53 4.51 -17.42
N ASN A 640 12.45 3.77 -17.73
CA ASN A 640 11.34 3.53 -16.80
C ASN A 640 11.38 2.11 -16.19
N SER A 641 12.39 1.31 -16.53
CA SER A 641 12.74 0.07 -15.87
C SER A 641 14.18 -0.33 -16.18
N GLY A 642 14.72 -1.25 -15.39
CA GLY A 642 16.06 -1.80 -15.60
C GLY A 642 16.49 -2.71 -14.46
N THR A 643 17.78 -3.05 -14.47
CA THR A 643 18.44 -3.82 -13.41
C THR A 643 19.61 -2.97 -12.90
N VAL A 644 19.64 -2.66 -11.59
CA VAL A 644 20.77 -1.99 -10.95
C VAL A 644 21.61 -3.03 -10.20
N VAL A 645 22.87 -3.16 -10.58
CA VAL A 645 23.85 -4.00 -9.91
C VAL A 645 24.46 -3.23 -8.74
N ASN A 646 24.68 -3.87 -7.59
CA ASN A 646 25.31 -3.23 -6.43
C ASN A 646 26.63 -2.52 -6.82
N GLY A 647 26.74 -1.25 -6.46
CA GLY A 647 27.90 -0.41 -6.74
C GLY A 647 27.98 0.14 -8.16
N GLN A 648 26.91 0.01 -8.95
CA GLN A 648 26.75 0.62 -10.28
C GLN A 648 25.43 1.41 -10.35
N PRO A 649 25.40 2.67 -9.85
CA PRO A 649 24.23 3.54 -9.96
C PRO A 649 23.70 3.68 -11.38
N GLN A 650 22.38 3.74 -11.51
CA GLN A 650 21.71 4.02 -12.77
C GLN A 650 21.16 5.44 -12.79
N GLU A 651 21.59 6.24 -13.77
CA GLU A 651 21.07 7.59 -13.98
C GLU A 651 19.67 7.52 -14.63
N ILE A 652 18.71 8.20 -14.03
CA ILE A 652 17.32 8.32 -14.50
C ILE A 652 17.06 9.76 -14.91
N THR A 653 16.60 9.95 -16.15
CA THR A 653 16.22 11.26 -16.68
C THR A 653 14.74 11.53 -16.41
N VAL A 654 14.47 12.67 -15.79
CA VAL A 654 13.13 13.21 -15.57
C VAL A 654 12.86 14.28 -16.61
N THR A 655 11.76 14.14 -17.36
CA THR A 655 11.33 15.09 -18.38
C THR A 655 10.01 15.73 -17.99
N MET A 656 10.03 17.05 -17.86
CA MET A 656 8.89 17.91 -17.60
C MET A 656 8.48 18.66 -18.87
N ASN A 657 7.43 18.19 -19.55
CA ASN A 657 6.88 18.76 -20.76
C ASN A 657 5.82 19.84 -20.46
N ALA A 658 6.26 21.08 -20.37
CA ALA A 658 5.41 22.25 -20.16
C ALA A 658 4.81 22.83 -21.46
N THR A 659 4.90 22.15 -22.61
CA THR A 659 4.47 22.70 -23.91
C THR A 659 2.98 23.03 -24.00
N ALA A 660 2.14 22.31 -23.25
CA ALA A 660 0.69 22.51 -23.17
C ALA A 660 0.23 23.09 -21.82
N LEU A 661 1.17 23.44 -20.93
CA LEU A 661 0.87 23.96 -19.61
C LEU A 661 0.78 25.49 -19.59
N SER A 662 -0.17 26.00 -18.81
CA SER A 662 -0.22 27.42 -18.46
C SER A 662 0.79 27.75 -17.37
N THR A 663 0.92 29.02 -17.02
CA THR A 663 1.71 29.42 -15.85
C THR A 663 1.06 28.98 -14.55
N GLY A 664 1.87 28.66 -13.56
CA GLY A 664 1.43 28.17 -12.26
C GLY A 664 2.38 27.12 -11.70
N THR A 665 2.09 26.65 -10.50
CA THR A 665 2.82 25.56 -9.85
C THR A 665 2.15 24.24 -10.17
N TYR A 666 2.94 23.27 -10.59
CA TYR A 666 2.52 21.91 -10.90
C TYR A 666 3.24 20.95 -9.98
N THR A 667 2.49 20.06 -9.33
CA THR A 667 3.06 19.01 -8.50
C THR A 667 2.78 17.64 -9.11
N GLY A 668 3.76 16.75 -9.02
CA GLY A 668 3.69 15.38 -9.46
C GLY A 668 4.59 14.51 -8.60
N THR A 669 4.58 13.21 -8.82
CA THR A 669 5.50 12.30 -8.16
C THR A 669 6.05 11.30 -9.15
N ILE A 670 7.25 10.81 -8.87
CA ILE A 670 7.84 9.63 -9.51
C ILE A 670 7.91 8.57 -8.43
N THR A 671 7.30 7.43 -8.70
CA THR A 671 7.29 6.25 -7.85
C THR A 671 8.23 5.23 -8.46
N ILE A 672 9.26 4.85 -7.72
CA ILE A 672 10.18 3.77 -8.08
C ILE A 672 9.79 2.53 -7.29
N SER A 673 9.66 1.41 -7.99
CA SER A 673 9.33 0.11 -7.43
C SER A 673 10.41 -0.89 -7.81
N SER A 674 10.63 -1.89 -6.97
CA SER A 674 11.54 -3.00 -7.22
C SER A 674 10.98 -4.24 -6.55
N GLU A 675 11.39 -5.41 -7.03
CA GLU A 675 11.02 -6.70 -6.44
C GLU A 675 11.50 -6.86 -4.98
N GLY A 676 12.32 -5.92 -4.48
CA GLY A 676 12.90 -5.90 -3.14
C GLY A 676 12.35 -4.84 -2.16
N TYR A 677 11.33 -4.05 -2.49
CA TYR A 677 10.90 -2.96 -1.60
C TYR A 677 9.66 -3.24 -0.76
N SER A 678 9.76 -3.11 0.57
CA SER A 678 8.58 -3.02 1.45
C SER A 678 7.71 -1.76 1.23
N SER A 679 8.25 -0.73 0.58
CA SER A 679 7.52 0.46 0.15
C SER A 679 8.18 1.07 -1.10
N PRO A 680 7.42 1.46 -2.13
CA PRO A 680 7.94 2.22 -3.26
C PRO A 680 8.65 3.48 -2.78
N GLU A 681 9.72 3.86 -3.46
CA GLU A 681 10.38 5.13 -3.24
C GLU A 681 9.63 6.24 -4.00
N ILE A 682 9.31 7.33 -3.29
CA ILE A 682 8.51 8.44 -3.85
C ILE A 682 9.37 9.69 -3.93
N ILE A 683 9.58 10.17 -5.15
CA ILE A 683 10.23 11.44 -5.44
C ILE A 683 9.14 12.47 -5.74
N ASN A 684 9.00 13.48 -4.89
CA ASN A 684 8.05 14.56 -5.12
C ASN A 684 8.62 15.55 -6.14
N VAL A 685 7.85 15.92 -7.15
CA VAL A 685 8.26 16.85 -8.21
C VAL A 685 7.40 18.10 -8.15
N THR A 686 8.04 19.26 -7.99
CA THR A 686 7.41 20.59 -8.09
C THR A 686 7.96 21.31 -9.32
N LEU A 687 7.08 21.83 -10.16
CA LEU A 687 7.41 22.62 -11.33
C LEU A 687 6.70 23.97 -11.28
N ASP A 688 7.47 25.05 -11.15
CA ASP A 688 6.96 26.43 -11.15
C ASP A 688 7.11 27.07 -12.54
N LEU A 689 5.99 27.30 -13.23
CA LEU A 689 5.95 27.87 -14.58
C LEU A 689 5.59 29.35 -14.60
N ALA A 690 6.47 30.16 -15.19
CA ALA A 690 6.25 31.59 -15.44
C ALA A 690 5.88 31.87 -16.91
N GLU A 691 5.28 33.04 -17.17
CA GLU A 691 4.92 33.47 -18.53
C GLU A 691 6.20 33.73 -19.34
N ALA A 692 6.14 33.42 -20.64
CA ALA A 692 7.16 33.82 -21.60
C ALA A 692 7.07 35.33 -21.87
N ASN A 693 7.23 36.15 -20.84
CA ASN A 693 7.43 37.57 -21.00
C ASN A 693 8.85 37.75 -21.50
N GLY A 694 9.01 38.44 -22.64
CA GLY A 694 10.28 38.61 -23.38
C GLY A 694 11.40 39.35 -22.63
N GLU A 695 11.41 39.30 -21.30
CA GLU A 695 12.50 39.67 -20.42
C GLU A 695 12.93 38.41 -19.64
N THR A 696 14.14 37.94 -19.92
CA THR A 696 14.76 36.76 -19.28
C THR A 696 14.65 36.80 -17.73
N PRO A 697 14.18 35.72 -17.06
CA PRO A 697 14.04 35.63 -15.59
C PRO A 697 15.35 35.68 -14.78
N ALA A 698 16.51 35.64 -15.42
CA ALA A 698 17.81 35.44 -14.76
C ALA A 698 18.33 36.62 -13.90
N GLN A 699 17.50 37.58 -13.49
CA GLN A 699 17.99 38.77 -12.77
C GLN A 699 17.20 39.24 -11.57
N ARG A 700 16.18 38.50 -11.10
CA ARG A 700 15.56 38.80 -9.80
C ARG A 700 16.14 37.87 -8.73
N PRO A 701 16.82 38.41 -7.69
CA PRO A 701 17.34 37.55 -6.65
C PRO A 701 16.22 36.86 -5.86
N GLU A 702 16.26 35.53 -5.74
CA GLU A 702 15.28 34.75 -4.97
C GLU A 702 15.44 34.94 -3.45
N ARG A 703 16.62 35.38 -2.99
CA ARG A 703 16.93 35.56 -1.56
C ARG A 703 17.66 36.86 -1.26
N PHE A 704 17.43 37.36 -0.04
CA PHE A 704 18.26 38.43 0.51
C PHE A 704 19.70 37.95 0.69
N ALA A 705 20.67 38.70 0.18
CA ALA A 705 22.08 38.32 0.30
C ALA A 705 23.00 39.54 0.32
N LEU A 706 24.02 39.52 1.17
CA LEU A 706 25.15 40.44 1.09
C LEU A 706 26.27 39.76 0.28
N ARG A 707 26.51 40.18 -0.96
CA ARG A 707 27.43 39.54 -1.92
C ARG A 707 28.90 39.90 -1.69
N GLY A 708 29.18 40.78 -0.72
CA GLY A 708 30.51 41.23 -0.36
C GLY A 708 30.90 42.55 -1.01
N ASN A 709 32.16 42.93 -0.85
CA ASN A 709 32.68 44.20 -1.34
C ASN A 709 33.86 44.02 -2.31
N PHE A 710 33.94 44.84 -3.36
CA PHE A 710 35.03 44.83 -4.35
C PHE A 710 35.49 46.25 -4.69
N PRO A 711 36.80 46.54 -4.71
CA PRO A 711 37.89 45.64 -4.31
C PRO A 711 37.88 45.33 -2.80
N ASN A 712 38.42 44.18 -2.40
CA ASN A 712 38.68 43.80 -1.01
C ASN A 712 39.98 42.96 -0.98
N PRO A 713 41.10 43.47 -0.46
CA PRO A 713 41.24 44.76 0.22
C PRO A 713 41.07 45.99 -0.69
N PHE A 714 40.65 47.13 -0.14
CA PHE A 714 40.54 48.41 -0.86
C PHE A 714 41.36 49.52 -0.22
N ASN A 715 41.73 50.55 -1.01
CA ASN A 715 42.56 51.66 -0.55
C ASN A 715 41.97 53.07 -0.73
N ALA A 716 40.81 53.18 -1.39
CA ALA A 716 40.13 54.46 -1.61
C ALA A 716 38.61 54.33 -1.47
N THR A 717 37.97 53.48 -2.29
CA THR A 717 36.53 53.21 -2.23
C THR A 717 36.30 51.74 -2.58
N THR A 718 35.29 51.14 -1.97
CA THR A 718 34.83 49.78 -2.28
C THR A 718 33.33 49.80 -2.60
N GLU A 719 32.95 48.99 -3.58
CA GLU A 719 31.57 48.71 -3.95
C GLU A 719 31.06 47.56 -3.10
N ILE A 720 29.89 47.70 -2.48
CA ILE A 720 29.23 46.66 -1.69
C ILE A 720 27.96 46.24 -2.42
N ARG A 721 27.91 44.98 -2.88
CA ARG A 721 26.76 44.44 -3.61
C ARG A 721 25.85 43.65 -2.67
N TYR A 722 24.55 43.83 -2.82
CA TYR A 722 23.54 43.12 -2.05
C TYR A 722 22.26 42.91 -2.84
N ASP A 723 21.54 41.86 -2.50
CA ASP A 723 20.33 41.42 -3.17
C ASP A 723 19.12 41.57 -2.26
N VAL A 724 18.03 42.05 -2.84
CA VAL A 724 16.74 42.28 -2.17
C VAL A 724 15.71 41.40 -2.87
N ALA A 725 15.25 40.33 -2.21
CA ALA A 725 14.34 39.36 -2.84
C ALA A 725 12.94 39.92 -3.08
N LYS A 726 12.46 40.71 -2.12
CA LYS A 726 11.17 41.42 -2.17
C LYS A 726 11.34 42.83 -1.63
N ALA A 727 10.52 43.76 -2.13
CA ALA A 727 10.61 45.17 -1.77
C ALA A 727 10.43 45.35 -0.25
N THR A 728 11.43 45.91 0.44
CA THR A 728 11.45 46.02 1.90
C THR A 728 12.40 47.11 2.38
N HIS A 729 12.36 47.42 3.68
CA HIS A 729 13.31 48.33 4.31
C HIS A 729 14.65 47.64 4.56
N VAL A 730 15.73 48.25 4.09
CA VAL A 730 17.10 47.73 4.18
C VAL A 730 18.00 48.76 4.86
N THR A 731 18.74 48.31 5.86
CA THR A 731 19.81 49.10 6.51
C THR A 731 21.15 48.43 6.25
N LEU A 732 22.14 49.19 5.78
CA LEU A 732 23.51 48.72 5.52
C LEU A 732 24.51 49.54 6.34
N THR A 733 25.15 48.91 7.33
CA THR A 733 25.99 49.57 8.32
C THR A 733 27.37 48.92 8.42
N VAL A 734 28.40 49.75 8.61
CA VAL A 734 29.80 49.33 8.79
C VAL A 734 30.20 49.47 10.26
N TYR A 735 30.80 48.42 10.82
CA TYR A 735 31.28 48.32 12.20
C TYR A 735 32.79 48.08 12.26
N ASN A 736 33.43 48.51 13.35
CA ASN A 736 34.79 48.11 13.68
C ASN A 736 34.81 46.74 14.39
N LEU A 737 35.99 46.18 14.65
CA LEU A 737 36.14 44.87 15.33
C LEU A 737 35.64 44.87 16.79
N LEU A 738 35.43 46.04 17.41
CA LEU A 738 34.83 46.16 18.74
C LEU A 738 33.29 46.20 18.69
N GLY A 739 32.70 46.06 17.49
CA GLY A 739 31.25 46.13 17.28
C GLY A 739 30.68 47.55 17.33
N GLN A 740 31.52 48.58 17.34
CA GLN A 740 31.07 49.96 17.32
C GLN A 740 30.69 50.35 15.90
N GLU A 741 29.52 50.98 15.74
CA GLU A 741 29.08 51.53 14.46
C GLU A 741 30.03 52.64 14.01
N VAL A 742 30.51 52.51 12.78
CA VAL A 742 31.45 53.45 12.16
C VAL A 742 30.75 54.34 11.16
N ARG A 743 29.85 53.78 10.35
CA ARG A 743 29.04 54.50 9.35
C ARG A 743 27.86 53.66 8.87
N THR A 744 26.68 54.25 8.79
CA THR A 744 25.55 53.69 8.03
C THR A 744 25.59 54.22 6.59
N LEU A 745 25.58 53.31 5.63
CA LEU A 745 25.72 53.60 4.19
C LEU A 745 24.37 53.73 3.48
N LEU A 746 23.38 52.99 3.97
CA LEU A 746 22.01 53.00 3.48
C LEU A 746 21.07 52.73 4.66
N ASP A 747 19.97 53.45 4.71
CA ASP A 747 18.84 53.14 5.58
C ASP A 747 17.55 53.61 4.88
N GLY A 748 16.82 52.69 4.26
CA GLY A 748 15.65 53.04 3.44
C GLY A 748 14.94 51.88 2.76
N PHE A 749 13.81 52.18 2.11
CA PHE A 749 13.02 51.19 1.37
C PHE A 749 13.63 50.92 -0.01
N MET A 750 13.84 49.64 -0.34
CA MET A 750 14.47 49.17 -1.56
C MET A 750 13.53 48.23 -2.31
N GLU A 751 13.40 48.43 -3.62
CA GLU A 751 12.67 47.51 -4.50
C GLU A 751 13.39 46.15 -4.62
N ALA A 752 12.66 45.12 -5.06
CA ALA A 752 13.28 43.82 -5.32
C ALA A 752 14.30 43.91 -6.47
N GLY A 753 15.49 43.34 -6.29
CA GLY A 753 16.59 43.40 -7.27
C GLY A 753 17.98 43.37 -6.62
N SER A 754 19.02 43.36 -7.46
CA SER A 754 20.41 43.55 -7.03
C SER A 754 20.75 45.03 -6.95
N HIS A 755 21.38 45.43 -5.85
CA HIS A 755 21.71 46.81 -5.53
C HIS A 755 23.18 46.97 -5.13
N THR A 756 23.65 48.21 -5.20
CA THR A 756 25.03 48.58 -4.91
C THR A 756 25.09 49.79 -3.98
N ALA A 757 25.91 49.68 -2.93
CA ALA A 757 26.31 50.80 -2.07
C ALA A 757 27.83 51.02 -2.14
N TYR A 758 28.31 52.20 -1.76
CA TYR A 758 29.73 52.55 -1.81
C TYR A 758 30.25 52.98 -0.44
N TRP A 759 31.47 52.58 -0.11
CA TRP A 759 32.16 53.03 1.09
C TRP A 759 33.59 53.50 0.81
N ASP A 760 33.93 54.68 1.32
CA ASP A 760 35.20 55.40 1.11
C ASP A 760 36.22 55.22 2.24
N GLY A 761 35.96 54.31 3.19
CA GLY A 761 36.82 54.08 4.35
C GLY A 761 36.82 55.24 5.37
N ARG A 762 35.76 56.07 5.40
CA ARG A 762 35.57 57.12 6.42
C ARG A 762 34.41 56.78 7.35
N ASN A 763 34.44 57.33 8.57
CA ASN A 763 33.33 57.26 9.51
C ASN A 763 32.27 58.34 9.24
N THR A 764 31.19 58.35 10.02
CA THR A 764 30.09 59.34 9.91
C THR A 764 30.55 60.80 10.06
N ALA A 765 31.64 61.07 10.79
CA ALA A 765 32.21 62.41 10.94
C ALA A 765 33.11 62.84 9.75
N GLY A 766 33.25 61.98 8.72
CA GLY A 766 34.12 62.21 7.57
C GLY A 766 35.60 61.98 7.86
N THR A 767 35.94 61.47 9.04
CA THR A 767 37.32 61.17 9.41
C THR A 767 37.76 59.86 8.80
N ASP A 768 38.99 59.86 8.29
CA ASP A 768 39.65 58.70 7.73
C ASP A 768 39.91 57.61 8.78
N LEU A 769 39.60 56.37 8.43
CA LEU A 769 39.79 55.21 9.30
C LEU A 769 41.17 54.56 9.10
N SER A 770 41.68 53.89 10.13
CA SER A 770 42.94 53.15 10.09
C SER A 770 42.86 51.90 9.20
N THR A 771 44.00 51.51 8.61
CA THR A 771 44.16 50.18 7.99
C THR A 771 43.71 49.07 8.94
N GLY A 772 42.82 48.18 8.49
CA GLY A 772 42.23 47.16 9.35
C GLY A 772 41.02 46.44 8.76
N ILE A 773 40.47 45.50 9.53
CA ILE A 773 39.25 44.75 9.19
C ILE A 773 38.03 45.47 9.75
N TYR A 774 37.00 45.59 8.93
CA TYR A 774 35.69 46.14 9.25
C TYR A 774 34.60 45.13 8.91
N ILE A 775 33.49 45.17 9.63
CA ILE A 775 32.34 44.30 9.40
C ILE A 775 31.24 45.13 8.73
N ILE A 776 30.87 44.74 7.51
CA ILE A 776 29.68 45.26 6.83
C ILE A 776 28.51 44.40 7.27
N GLN A 777 27.38 45.05 7.51
CA GLN A 777 26.18 44.38 7.94
C GLN A 777 24.97 44.93 7.21
N MET A 778 24.15 44.02 6.68
CA MET A 778 22.85 44.31 6.10
C MET A 778 21.77 43.77 7.02
N GLN A 779 20.77 44.59 7.33
CA GLN A 779 19.53 44.17 7.96
C GLN A 779 18.41 44.33 6.92
N ALA A 780 17.66 43.27 6.67
CA ALA A 780 16.47 43.29 5.85
C ALA A 780 15.41 42.42 6.54
N GLU A 781 14.25 43.00 6.81
CA GLU A 781 13.24 42.39 7.68
C GLU A 781 13.86 41.94 9.03
N ASN A 782 13.54 40.73 9.48
CA ASN A 782 14.07 40.15 10.72
C ASN A 782 15.43 39.43 10.51
N ARG A 783 16.09 39.58 9.35
CA ARG A 783 17.32 38.86 8.98
C ARG A 783 18.53 39.80 8.93
N ARG A 784 19.67 39.28 9.39
CA ARG A 784 20.95 40.01 9.49
C ARG A 784 22.03 39.26 8.73
N PHE A 785 22.65 39.93 7.76
CA PHE A 785 23.75 39.40 6.95
C PHE A 785 25.03 40.18 7.28
N THR A 786 26.17 39.50 7.33
CA THR A 786 27.45 40.15 7.65
C THR A 786 28.55 39.75 6.67
N GLY A 787 29.45 40.68 6.36
CA GLY A 787 30.60 40.49 5.49
C GLY A 787 31.83 41.21 6.03
N LYS A 788 33.03 40.67 5.77
CA LYS A 788 34.29 41.27 6.22
C LYS A 788 34.91 42.10 5.09
N SER A 789 35.33 43.32 5.39
CA SER A 789 36.03 44.21 4.48
C SER A 789 37.39 44.60 5.05
N MET A 790 38.44 44.58 4.24
CA MET A 790 39.80 44.98 4.61
C MET A 790 40.14 46.31 3.94
N LEU A 791 40.36 47.34 4.76
CA LEU A 791 40.85 48.66 4.32
C LEU A 791 42.38 48.69 4.45
N ILE A 792 43.07 49.13 3.40
CA ILE A 792 44.52 49.36 3.37
C ILE A 792 44.79 50.82 3.00
N ARG A 793 45.49 51.54 3.87
CA ARG A 793 45.97 52.90 3.64
C ARG A 793 47.47 53.01 3.70
#